data_AF-A0A6A2FCC3-F1
#
_entry.id   AF-A0A6A2FCC3-F1
#
_cell.length_a   1.000
_cell.length_b   1.000
_cell.length_c   1.000
_cell.angle_alpha   90.00
_cell.angle_beta   90.00
_cell.angle_gamma   90.00
#
_symmetry.space_group_name_H-M   'P 1'
#
loop_
_entity.id
_entity.type
_entity.pdbx_description
1 polymer ?
#
loop_
_entity_poly.entity_id
_entity_poly.type
_entity_poly.pdbx_seq_one_letter_code
_entity_poly.pdbx_strand_id
1 'polypeptide(L)'
;MQINKIWTISIAAFLILAGGCKKDKFTEITGVCPLVTSTNPTDLATNVPNTQIITASFNEAMKSESINSSSFTISGSSQISGTISYDETNATASFAPNVKLAPNTTYTAKISASVRDLMGSALQADYVWSFSTGDSLMPMVIATDPANNAVGVPLNKTITATFNMPMDSSTIDDTTFIVRNGATAIAGSVSYNGVTASFKPISQLAANTVYTATITNSAKNKAGTAMAANHVWTFTTGTTVAPTVTSTDPADNATGVFINKVIQANFSMPMDAATVNNATFMLKQGANPITGTVTYNGTTASFTPSVNLALGGTYTATITTGTKNPSGTPLANEYEWTFTTGNVVAPIVNSTDPANNATGVTVNKTISATFNMAMDALTINSTTFTLKQGTTNIAGLVSYSGSTATFNPTSNLSSGSTYTATITTGAKNTTGTPLANDYVWSFTTQNPAGPGVVNLKSVEPFGIMAGVGVSNNAGFSIINDMDVGISPGIRSSVTGFPPGIVVNGAIYASDDANPPGIAATLTQAKQDLTDAYLFAEGATTPAPAIVSGDIGGTTLAPGIYKSTSTLLIQSGDLTLDAQGDPNATWIFQVASGFTTVGGAGGNVILTGGAQAKNIFWQTGSSATIGDFTVFQGTILALTSIAMNSGATANGRMLVQNGSVVLTNTNIINKP
;
A
#
# COMPACT_ATOMS: atom_id res chain seq x y z
N MET A 1 -13.52 -61.50 26.06
CA MET A 1 -14.23 -62.74 26.42
C MET A 1 -13.18 -63.77 26.78
N GLN A 2 -13.04 -64.09 28.07
CA GLN A 2 -12.24 -65.23 28.54
C GLN A 2 -12.85 -66.54 28.01
N ILE A 3 -12.06 -67.63 27.95
CA ILE A 3 -12.29 -68.91 28.67
C ILE A 3 -11.32 -70.02 28.18
N ASN A 4 -10.56 -70.54 29.16
CA ASN A 4 -10.10 -71.90 29.48
C ASN A 4 -9.61 -72.95 28.44
N LYS A 5 -8.34 -73.36 28.62
CA LYS A 5 -7.82 -74.62 29.21
C LYS A 5 -8.66 -75.92 29.12
N ILE A 6 -7.92 -77.07 29.03
CA ILE A 6 -8.14 -78.49 29.51
C ILE A 6 -8.00 -79.52 28.34
N TRP A 7 -7.32 -80.69 28.37
CA TRP A 7 -6.58 -81.52 29.36
C TRP A 7 -5.89 -82.78 28.70
N THR A 8 -4.96 -83.42 29.44
CA THR A 8 -4.58 -84.88 29.59
C THR A 8 -4.07 -85.73 28.41
N ILE A 9 -2.87 -86.36 28.46
CA ILE A 9 -2.32 -87.52 29.23
C ILE A 9 -2.88 -88.90 28.79
N SER A 10 -1.98 -89.81 28.37
CA SER A 10 -2.04 -91.26 28.65
C SER A 10 -0.69 -91.97 28.41
N ILE A 11 -0.45 -93.02 29.19
CA ILE A 11 0.80 -93.71 29.57
C ILE A 11 0.81 -95.17 29.05
N ALA A 12 1.99 -95.81 29.07
CA ALA A 12 2.31 -97.25 29.05
C ALA A 12 2.55 -97.89 27.65
N ALA A 13 3.45 -98.86 27.44
CA ALA A 13 4.08 -99.80 28.36
C ALA A 13 5.45 -100.30 27.85
N PHE A 14 6.19 -100.90 28.77
CA PHE A 14 7.57 -101.39 28.75
C PHE A 14 7.64 -102.88 28.37
N LEU A 15 8.66 -103.34 27.65
CA LEU A 15 9.05 -104.76 27.61
C LEU A 15 10.53 -104.94 27.27
N ILE A 16 11.29 -105.44 28.26
CA ILE A 16 12.70 -105.84 28.19
C ILE A 16 12.77 -107.30 27.71
N LEU A 17 13.71 -107.62 26.82
CA LEU A 17 14.32 -108.95 26.74
C LEU A 17 15.85 -108.82 26.58
N ALA A 18 16.58 -109.44 27.50
CA ALA A 18 18.02 -109.61 27.46
C ALA A 18 18.41 -110.88 26.70
N GLY A 19 19.55 -110.89 26.00
CA GLY A 19 20.11 -112.10 25.41
C GLY A 19 21.50 -111.91 24.77
N GLY A 20 22.54 -112.36 25.49
CA GLY A 20 23.68 -113.10 24.93
C GLY A 20 24.73 -112.38 24.08
N CYS A 21 25.90 -112.12 24.68
CA CYS A 21 27.13 -111.67 24.01
C CYS A 21 27.67 -112.65 22.95
N LYS A 22 28.33 -112.10 21.92
CA LYS A 22 29.52 -112.72 21.31
C LYS A 22 30.55 -111.62 21.02
N LYS A 23 31.74 -111.74 21.63
CA LYS A 23 32.90 -110.87 21.36
C LYS A 23 33.48 -111.26 20.01
N ASP A 24 33.51 -110.34 19.05
CA ASP A 24 34.33 -110.46 17.84
C ASP A 24 35.59 -109.61 17.92
N LYS A 25 36.66 -110.15 17.36
CA LYS A 25 38.04 -109.67 17.42
C LYS A 25 38.22 -108.44 16.54
N PHE A 26 38.55 -107.29 17.15
CA PHE A 26 39.13 -106.15 16.45
C PHE A 26 40.47 -105.78 17.10
N THR A 27 41.52 -105.63 16.30
CA THR A 27 42.66 -104.77 16.66
C THR A 27 42.15 -103.32 16.60
N GLU A 28 42.10 -102.63 17.74
CA GLU A 28 41.78 -101.20 17.79
C GLU A 28 42.86 -100.41 17.05
N ILE A 29 42.50 -99.90 15.87
CA ILE A 29 43.16 -98.72 15.31
C ILE A 29 42.45 -97.56 16.00
N THR A 30 43.14 -96.80 16.86
CA THR A 30 42.58 -95.63 17.53
C THR A 30 42.29 -94.54 16.49
N GLY A 31 41.10 -94.60 15.88
CA GLY A 31 40.57 -93.60 14.94
C GLY A 31 39.16 -93.20 15.38
N VAL A 32 38.83 -91.91 15.26
CA VAL A 32 37.46 -91.44 15.51
C VAL A 32 36.58 -91.98 14.38
N CYS A 33 35.38 -92.47 14.70
CA CYS A 33 34.46 -92.89 13.63
C CYS A 33 33.92 -91.64 12.92
N PRO A 34 33.77 -91.66 11.59
CA PRO A 34 33.20 -90.54 10.88
C PRO A 34 31.77 -90.27 11.37
N LEU A 35 31.41 -88.99 11.45
CA LEU A 35 30.15 -88.46 11.94
C LEU A 35 29.73 -87.26 11.09
N VAL A 36 28.45 -87.17 10.74
CA VAL A 36 27.88 -85.95 10.14
C VAL A 36 27.77 -84.87 11.22
N THR A 37 28.48 -83.76 11.04
CA THR A 37 28.55 -82.64 11.99
C THR A 37 27.50 -81.57 11.71
N SER A 38 27.10 -81.39 10.45
CA SER A 38 26.03 -80.45 10.08
C SER A 38 25.41 -80.80 8.72
N THR A 39 24.18 -80.32 8.51
CA THR A 39 23.46 -80.45 7.25
C THR A 39 22.85 -79.11 6.84
N ASN A 40 22.73 -78.89 5.53
CA ASN A 40 21.96 -77.78 4.97
C ASN A 40 21.05 -78.31 3.85
N PRO A 41 19.72 -78.26 3.99
CA PRO A 41 18.98 -77.75 5.14
C PRO A 41 19.27 -78.54 6.43
N THR A 42 19.17 -77.88 7.57
CA THR A 42 19.23 -78.53 8.88
C THR A 42 18.04 -79.48 9.05
N ASP A 43 18.15 -80.46 9.95
CA ASP A 43 17.02 -81.36 10.24
C ASP A 43 15.76 -80.58 10.66
N LEU A 44 14.62 -81.01 10.13
CA LEU A 44 13.30 -80.40 10.25
C LEU A 44 13.20 -78.95 9.74
N ALA A 45 14.15 -78.48 8.91
CA ALA A 45 14.04 -77.18 8.28
C ALA A 45 12.75 -77.07 7.45
N THR A 46 12.01 -75.98 7.66
CA THR A 46 10.81 -75.65 6.88
C THR A 46 11.09 -74.47 5.95
N ASN A 47 10.25 -74.27 4.95
CA ASN A 47 10.41 -73.20 3.95
C ASN A 47 11.72 -73.28 3.14
N VAL A 48 12.23 -74.48 2.94
CA VAL A 48 13.43 -74.69 2.12
C VAL A 48 13.14 -74.30 0.66
N PRO A 49 14.02 -73.51 0.01
CA PRO A 49 13.87 -73.19 -1.41
C PRO A 49 13.78 -74.46 -2.27
N ASN A 50 12.91 -74.46 -3.27
CA ASN A 50 12.76 -75.60 -4.19
C ASN A 50 14.00 -75.85 -5.09
N THR A 51 14.99 -74.95 -5.07
CA THR A 51 16.29 -75.10 -5.75
C THR A 51 17.44 -75.39 -4.79
N GLN A 52 17.16 -75.72 -3.53
CA GLN A 52 18.18 -75.94 -2.52
C GLN A 52 19.13 -77.08 -2.91
N ILE A 53 20.45 -76.83 -2.83
CA ILE A 53 21.48 -77.87 -2.84
C ILE A 53 21.56 -78.44 -1.42
N ILE A 54 21.47 -79.76 -1.28
CA ILE A 54 21.44 -80.43 0.01
C ILE A 54 22.86 -80.86 0.37
N THR A 55 23.39 -80.41 1.51
CA THR A 55 24.76 -80.70 1.93
C THR A 55 24.82 -81.41 3.29
N ALA A 56 25.86 -82.22 3.48
CA ALA A 56 26.22 -82.85 4.75
C ALA A 56 27.74 -82.73 4.96
N SER A 57 28.15 -82.14 6.07
CA SER A 57 29.55 -82.00 6.46
C SER A 57 29.91 -83.06 7.50
N PHE A 58 31.13 -83.58 7.42
CA PHE A 58 31.65 -84.62 8.31
C PHE A 58 32.67 -84.04 9.30
N ASN A 59 32.94 -84.75 10.39
CA ASN A 59 33.98 -84.39 11.36
C ASN A 59 35.41 -84.59 10.81
N GLU A 60 35.54 -85.31 9.69
CA GLU A 60 36.81 -85.67 9.07
C GLU A 60 36.65 -85.95 7.56
N ALA A 61 37.77 -86.07 6.85
CA ALA A 61 37.78 -86.37 5.42
C ALA A 61 37.30 -87.80 5.11
N MET A 62 36.43 -87.92 4.11
CA MET A 62 35.77 -89.15 3.68
C MET A 62 36.36 -89.64 2.35
N LYS A 63 36.27 -90.95 2.07
CA LYS A 63 36.56 -91.48 0.73
C LYS A 63 35.49 -91.03 -0.24
N SER A 64 35.87 -90.21 -1.21
CA SER A 64 34.96 -89.62 -2.18
C SER A 64 34.18 -90.68 -2.98
N GLU A 65 34.77 -91.84 -3.29
CA GLU A 65 34.08 -92.91 -4.03
C GLU A 65 32.97 -93.60 -3.20
N SER A 66 33.06 -93.53 -1.87
CA SER A 66 32.04 -94.08 -0.98
C SER A 66 30.82 -93.15 -0.86
N ILE A 67 30.91 -91.90 -1.33
CA ILE A 67 29.82 -90.92 -1.38
C ILE A 67 29.29 -90.85 -2.82
N ASN A 68 28.24 -91.61 -3.10
CA ASN A 68 27.69 -91.75 -4.43
C ASN A 68 26.15 -91.90 -4.37
N SER A 69 25.51 -92.12 -5.51
CA SER A 69 24.04 -92.15 -5.64
C SER A 69 23.35 -93.27 -4.85
N SER A 70 24.10 -94.25 -4.34
CA SER A 70 23.57 -95.29 -3.44
C SER A 70 23.68 -94.92 -1.95
N SER A 71 24.62 -94.01 -1.61
CA SER A 71 24.95 -93.69 -0.22
C SER A 71 24.54 -92.29 0.22
N PHE A 72 24.34 -91.33 -0.70
CA PHE A 72 23.67 -90.05 -0.41
C PHE A 72 22.39 -89.93 -1.25
N THR A 73 21.23 -90.08 -0.60
CA THR A 73 19.93 -90.07 -1.28
C THR A 73 18.97 -89.04 -0.69
N ILE A 74 18.13 -88.46 -1.55
CA ILE A 74 17.03 -87.56 -1.17
C ILE A 74 15.74 -88.20 -1.69
N SER A 75 14.74 -88.36 -0.82
CA SER A 75 13.46 -89.00 -1.16
C SER A 75 12.27 -88.19 -0.67
N GLY A 76 11.28 -87.97 -1.53
CA GLY A 76 9.94 -87.52 -1.16
C GLY A 76 8.97 -88.71 -1.21
N SER A 77 7.92 -88.62 -2.03
CA SER A 77 7.08 -89.78 -2.40
C SER A 77 7.83 -90.82 -3.24
N SER A 78 8.90 -90.41 -3.92
CA SER A 78 9.87 -91.24 -4.64
C SER A 78 11.27 -90.66 -4.46
N GLN A 79 12.30 -91.45 -4.74
CA GLN A 79 13.68 -90.97 -4.71
C GLN A 79 13.90 -89.90 -5.80
N ILE A 80 14.57 -88.80 -5.43
CA ILE A 80 14.90 -87.69 -6.33
C ILE A 80 16.26 -87.97 -6.96
N SER A 81 16.36 -87.78 -8.28
CA SER A 81 17.64 -87.83 -8.99
C SER A 81 18.41 -86.52 -8.84
N GLY A 82 19.71 -86.61 -8.62
CA GLY A 82 20.59 -85.45 -8.48
C GLY A 82 22.03 -85.82 -8.74
N THR A 83 22.86 -84.78 -8.88
CA THR A 83 24.30 -84.90 -9.04
C THR A 83 24.96 -84.76 -7.67
N ILE A 84 25.87 -85.67 -7.34
CA ILE A 84 26.61 -85.69 -6.07
C ILE A 84 28.04 -85.23 -6.32
N SER A 85 28.54 -84.36 -5.44
CA SER A 85 29.92 -83.93 -5.39
C SER A 85 30.44 -83.95 -3.96
N TYR A 86 31.72 -84.24 -3.76
CA TYR A 86 32.38 -84.17 -2.45
C TYR A 86 33.53 -83.17 -2.49
N ASP A 87 33.55 -82.25 -1.52
CA ASP A 87 34.67 -81.34 -1.27
C ASP A 87 35.54 -81.91 -0.16
N GLU A 88 36.71 -82.44 -0.53
CA GLU A 88 37.68 -83.05 0.38
C GLU A 88 38.28 -82.03 1.36
N THR A 89 38.37 -80.75 1.00
CA THR A 89 38.97 -79.71 1.85
C THR A 89 38.06 -79.35 3.02
N ASN A 90 36.76 -79.25 2.73
CA ASN A 90 35.73 -78.88 3.72
C ASN A 90 34.98 -80.09 4.28
N ALA A 91 35.43 -81.30 3.96
CA ALA A 91 34.78 -82.56 4.29
C ALA A 91 33.25 -82.52 4.09
N THR A 92 32.78 -82.01 2.94
CA THR A 92 31.36 -81.75 2.71
C THR A 92 30.85 -82.42 1.44
N ALA A 93 29.83 -83.26 1.58
CA ALA A 93 29.09 -83.83 0.46
C ALA A 93 27.93 -82.91 0.06
N SER A 94 27.72 -82.74 -1.23
CA SER A 94 26.63 -81.94 -1.81
C SER A 94 25.83 -82.77 -2.80
N PHE A 95 24.51 -82.69 -2.69
CA PHE A 95 23.53 -83.26 -3.60
C PHE A 95 22.77 -82.12 -4.27
N ALA A 96 22.93 -81.96 -5.57
CA ALA A 96 22.20 -80.99 -6.38
C ALA A 96 21.06 -81.70 -7.14
N PRO A 97 19.78 -81.49 -6.78
CA PRO A 97 18.65 -82.09 -7.49
C PRO A 97 18.64 -81.70 -8.98
N ASN A 98 18.41 -82.67 -9.88
CA ASN A 98 18.35 -82.40 -11.32
C ASN A 98 17.06 -81.67 -11.74
N VAL A 99 16.04 -81.72 -10.89
CA VAL A 99 14.76 -81.02 -11.03
C VAL A 99 14.47 -80.24 -9.75
N LYS A 100 13.72 -79.13 -9.86
CA LYS A 100 13.27 -78.38 -8.68
C LYS A 100 12.44 -79.30 -7.78
N LEU A 101 12.69 -79.24 -6.49
CA LEU A 101 11.91 -79.95 -5.48
C LEU A 101 10.46 -79.46 -5.50
N ALA A 102 9.49 -80.36 -5.44
CA ALA A 102 8.07 -79.99 -5.34
C ALA A 102 7.81 -79.13 -4.09
N PRO A 103 6.96 -78.09 -4.17
CA PRO A 103 6.62 -77.22 -3.03
C PRO A 103 5.79 -77.96 -1.98
N ASN A 104 5.77 -77.44 -0.75
CA ASN A 104 5.05 -78.00 0.41
C ASN A 104 5.21 -79.53 0.55
N THR A 105 6.42 -80.02 0.29
CA THR A 105 6.74 -81.44 0.29
C THR A 105 7.86 -81.68 1.29
N THR A 106 7.65 -82.63 2.19
CA THR A 106 8.70 -83.11 3.08
C THR A 106 9.58 -84.11 2.35
N TYR A 107 10.87 -83.81 2.29
CA TYR A 107 11.91 -84.69 1.80
C TYR A 107 12.71 -85.26 2.96
N THR A 108 13.16 -86.49 2.79
CA THR A 108 14.10 -87.18 3.67
C THR A 108 15.42 -87.33 2.94
N ALA A 109 16.48 -86.81 3.53
CA ALA A 109 17.84 -86.98 3.10
C ALA A 109 18.52 -88.06 3.95
N LYS A 110 19.37 -88.87 3.33
CA LYS A 110 20.05 -89.98 3.97
C LYS A 110 21.51 -90.05 3.51
N ILE A 111 22.43 -90.07 4.47
CA ILE A 111 23.79 -90.58 4.28
C ILE A 111 23.85 -91.98 4.86
N SER A 112 24.20 -92.98 4.05
CA SER A 112 24.25 -94.38 4.47
C SER A 112 25.46 -94.68 5.36
N ALA A 113 25.30 -95.61 6.30
CA ALA A 113 26.38 -96.26 7.05
C ALA A 113 27.45 -96.93 6.17
N SER A 114 27.20 -97.07 4.86
CA SER A 114 28.19 -97.58 3.90
C SER A 114 29.30 -96.57 3.53
N VAL A 115 29.13 -95.28 3.83
CA VAL A 115 30.15 -94.25 3.59
C VAL A 115 31.33 -94.46 4.54
N ARG A 116 32.57 -94.33 4.03
CA ARG A 116 33.81 -94.62 4.76
C ARG A 116 34.78 -93.44 4.78
N ASP A 117 35.54 -93.32 5.87
CA ASP A 117 36.68 -92.43 5.97
C ASP A 117 37.88 -92.91 5.12
N LEU A 118 38.95 -92.10 5.06
CA LEU A 118 40.19 -92.44 4.36
C LEU A 118 40.88 -93.71 4.92
N MET A 119 40.68 -94.03 6.19
CA MET A 119 41.22 -95.21 6.88
C MET A 119 40.34 -96.47 6.69
N GLY A 120 39.15 -96.34 6.10
CA GLY A 120 38.20 -97.42 5.83
C GLY A 120 37.11 -97.63 6.90
N SER A 121 37.12 -96.85 7.99
CA SER A 121 36.06 -96.91 9.01
C SER A 121 34.77 -96.35 8.43
N ALA A 122 33.64 -96.94 8.79
CA ALA A 122 32.34 -96.55 8.27
C ALA A 122 31.58 -95.68 9.27
N LEU A 123 30.60 -94.92 8.78
CA LEU A 123 29.59 -94.31 9.65
C LEU A 123 28.92 -95.41 10.51
N GLN A 124 28.78 -95.17 11.81
CA GLN A 124 28.22 -96.17 12.73
C GLN A 124 26.75 -96.51 12.45
N ALA A 125 26.00 -95.55 11.89
CA ALA A 125 24.61 -95.71 11.51
C ALA A 125 24.29 -94.82 10.30
N ASP A 126 23.18 -95.11 9.62
CA ASP A 126 22.63 -94.21 8.61
C ASP A 126 22.29 -92.86 9.28
N TYR A 127 22.77 -91.76 8.71
CA TYR A 127 22.39 -90.41 9.13
C TYR A 127 21.22 -89.95 8.29
N VAL A 128 20.06 -89.80 8.91
CA VAL A 128 18.80 -89.44 8.24
C VAL A 128 18.30 -88.13 8.82
N TRP A 129 17.96 -87.19 7.96
CA TRP A 129 17.30 -85.95 8.34
C TRP A 129 16.20 -85.62 7.35
N SER A 130 15.27 -84.79 7.77
CA SER A 130 14.15 -84.35 6.95
C SER A 130 14.12 -82.85 6.81
N PHE A 131 13.52 -82.37 5.74
CA PHE A 131 13.24 -80.94 5.55
C PHE A 131 12.02 -80.79 4.66
N SER A 132 11.31 -79.69 4.79
CA SER A 132 10.12 -79.39 3.99
C SER A 132 10.37 -78.16 3.14
N THR A 133 10.11 -78.29 1.84
CA THR A 133 10.04 -77.12 0.96
C THR A 133 8.86 -76.24 1.35
N GLY A 134 9.02 -74.92 1.24
CA GLY A 134 7.94 -73.98 1.53
C GLY A 134 6.81 -73.99 0.51
N ASP A 135 5.72 -73.30 0.83
CA ASP A 135 4.71 -72.96 -0.17
C ASP A 135 5.36 -72.17 -1.32
N SER A 136 5.00 -72.51 -2.55
CA SER A 136 5.32 -71.64 -3.69
C SER A 136 4.48 -70.37 -3.52
N LEU A 137 5.08 -69.30 -3.00
CA LEU A 137 4.42 -68.00 -2.90
C LEU A 137 4.07 -67.51 -4.30
N MET A 138 2.82 -67.74 -4.71
CA MET A 138 2.33 -67.33 -6.03
C MET A 138 2.04 -65.82 -6.01
N PRO A 139 2.51 -65.08 -7.02
CA PRO A 139 2.13 -63.69 -7.16
C PRO A 139 0.64 -63.58 -7.51
N MET A 140 -0.03 -62.63 -6.85
CA MET A 140 -1.43 -62.31 -7.07
C MET A 140 -1.62 -60.79 -7.01
N VAL A 141 -2.49 -60.27 -7.88
CA VAL A 141 -2.95 -58.87 -7.79
C VAL A 141 -3.96 -58.77 -6.65
N ILE A 142 -3.66 -57.90 -5.68
CA ILE A 142 -4.49 -57.67 -4.48
C ILE A 142 -5.32 -56.39 -4.57
N ALA A 143 -4.93 -55.46 -5.43
CA ALA A 143 -5.68 -54.24 -5.69
C ALA A 143 -5.43 -53.72 -7.10
N THR A 144 -6.44 -53.10 -7.69
CA THR A 144 -6.34 -52.38 -8.96
C THR A 144 -6.91 -50.98 -8.80
N ASP A 145 -6.34 -50.02 -9.54
CA ASP A 145 -6.87 -48.67 -9.66
C ASP A 145 -6.82 -48.25 -11.13
N PRO A 146 -7.96 -48.09 -11.82
CA PRO A 146 -9.33 -48.20 -11.31
C PRO A 146 -9.69 -49.60 -10.78
N ALA A 147 -10.53 -49.63 -9.74
CA ALA A 147 -11.09 -50.87 -9.24
C ALA A 147 -11.92 -51.59 -10.33
N ASN A 148 -12.08 -52.91 -10.20
CA ASN A 148 -12.89 -53.67 -11.15
C ASN A 148 -14.34 -53.13 -11.22
N ASN A 149 -14.83 -52.94 -12.44
CA ASN A 149 -16.12 -52.33 -12.78
C ASN A 149 -16.28 -50.87 -12.34
N ALA A 150 -15.19 -50.15 -12.06
CA ALA A 150 -15.28 -48.71 -11.79
C ALA A 150 -15.91 -47.97 -12.98
N VAL A 151 -16.80 -47.01 -12.69
CA VAL A 151 -17.43 -46.13 -13.68
C VAL A 151 -16.99 -44.69 -13.44
N GLY A 152 -17.08 -43.84 -14.47
CA GLY A 152 -16.69 -42.43 -14.33
C GLY A 152 -15.17 -42.24 -14.22
N VAL A 153 -14.38 -43.21 -14.71
CA VAL A 153 -12.92 -43.13 -14.64
C VAL A 153 -12.42 -41.94 -15.48
N PRO A 154 -11.52 -41.09 -14.93
CA PRO A 154 -10.92 -39.98 -15.68
C PRO A 154 -10.22 -40.46 -16.96
N LEU A 155 -10.36 -39.70 -18.04
CA LEU A 155 -9.87 -40.11 -19.36
C LEU A 155 -8.34 -40.18 -19.45
N ASN A 156 -7.63 -39.50 -18.54
CA ASN A 156 -6.18 -39.49 -18.41
C ASN A 156 -5.66 -40.42 -17.30
N LYS A 157 -6.49 -41.32 -16.78
CA LYS A 157 -6.15 -42.19 -15.64
C LYS A 157 -4.96 -43.10 -15.96
N THR A 158 -3.93 -43.06 -15.12
CA THR A 158 -2.92 -44.12 -15.04
C THR A 158 -3.55 -45.34 -14.36
N ILE A 159 -3.45 -46.49 -15.02
CA ILE A 159 -4.07 -47.74 -14.59
C ILE A 159 -3.02 -48.54 -13.81
N THR A 160 -3.34 -49.04 -12.64
CA THR A 160 -2.37 -49.71 -11.76
C THR A 160 -2.87 -51.05 -11.23
N ALA A 161 -1.93 -51.93 -10.95
CA ALA A 161 -2.15 -53.22 -10.29
C ALA A 161 -1.09 -53.42 -9.21
N THR A 162 -1.53 -53.68 -7.99
CA THR A 162 -0.67 -53.93 -6.82
C THR A 162 -0.64 -55.41 -6.51
N PHE A 163 0.56 -55.97 -6.39
CA PHE A 163 0.80 -57.38 -6.11
C PHE A 163 0.93 -57.64 -4.60
N ASN A 164 0.63 -58.86 -4.16
CA ASN A 164 0.85 -59.32 -2.79
C ASN A 164 2.34 -59.43 -2.40
N MET A 165 3.26 -59.35 -3.38
CA MET A 165 4.70 -59.47 -3.17
C MET A 165 5.48 -58.75 -4.28
N PRO A 166 6.79 -58.48 -4.08
CA PRO A 166 7.65 -57.95 -5.14
C PRO A 166 7.78 -58.91 -6.34
N MET A 167 7.53 -58.38 -7.54
CA MET A 167 7.70 -59.05 -8.83
C MET A 167 9.12 -58.93 -9.36
N ASP A 168 9.46 -59.77 -10.33
CA ASP A 168 10.61 -59.53 -11.22
C ASP A 168 10.23 -58.43 -12.20
N SER A 169 10.83 -57.25 -12.03
CA SER A 169 10.52 -56.07 -12.84
C SER A 169 10.81 -56.26 -14.33
N SER A 170 11.69 -57.19 -14.71
CA SER A 170 11.96 -57.50 -16.12
C SER A 170 10.80 -58.25 -16.80
N THR A 171 9.89 -58.81 -16.01
CA THR A 171 8.68 -59.53 -16.49
C THR A 171 7.42 -58.67 -16.42
N ILE A 172 7.54 -57.38 -16.10
CA ILE A 172 6.44 -56.41 -16.08
C ILE A 172 6.69 -55.36 -17.17
N ASP A 173 6.05 -55.57 -18.31
CA ASP A 173 6.23 -54.86 -19.57
C ASP A 173 4.90 -54.74 -20.35
N ASP A 174 4.96 -54.28 -21.60
CA ASP A 174 3.80 -54.09 -22.48
C ASP A 174 3.17 -55.41 -22.98
N THR A 175 3.82 -56.56 -22.78
CA THR A 175 3.27 -57.88 -23.08
C THR A 175 2.54 -58.50 -21.89
N THR A 176 2.87 -58.05 -20.69
CA THR A 176 2.34 -58.58 -19.43
C THR A 176 1.33 -57.66 -18.78
N PHE A 177 1.38 -56.34 -18.99
CA PHE A 177 0.34 -55.39 -18.59
C PHE A 177 -0.30 -54.72 -19.81
N ILE A 178 -1.46 -55.25 -20.22
CA ILE A 178 -2.15 -54.83 -21.44
C ILE A 178 -3.49 -54.18 -21.10
N VAL A 179 -3.80 -53.05 -21.76
CA VAL A 179 -5.11 -52.40 -21.71
C VAL A 179 -5.75 -52.43 -23.09
N ARG A 180 -7.02 -52.82 -23.19
CA ARG A 180 -7.77 -52.94 -24.45
C ARG A 180 -9.11 -52.22 -24.41
N ASN A 181 -9.52 -51.69 -25.56
CA ASN A 181 -10.91 -51.33 -25.87
C ASN A 181 -11.45 -52.38 -26.86
N GLY A 182 -12.29 -53.29 -26.36
CA GLY A 182 -12.70 -54.47 -27.14
C GLY A 182 -11.48 -55.30 -27.58
N ALA A 183 -11.32 -55.50 -28.89
CA ALA A 183 -10.18 -56.23 -29.45
C ALA A 183 -8.91 -55.36 -29.61
N THR A 184 -9.03 -54.04 -29.55
CA THR A 184 -7.94 -53.10 -29.86
C THR A 184 -7.10 -52.82 -28.63
N ALA A 185 -5.78 -53.04 -28.72
CA ALA A 185 -4.82 -52.66 -27.67
C ALA A 185 -4.63 -51.14 -27.63
N ILE A 186 -4.57 -50.58 -26.42
CA ILE A 186 -4.30 -49.16 -26.19
C ILE A 186 -2.79 -48.98 -26.05
N ALA A 187 -2.24 -48.01 -26.77
CA ALA A 187 -0.83 -47.67 -26.67
C ALA A 187 -0.55 -46.93 -25.36
N GLY A 188 0.47 -47.36 -24.63
CA GLY A 188 0.86 -46.81 -23.33
C GLY A 188 2.27 -47.23 -22.95
N SER A 189 2.77 -46.65 -21.86
CA SER A 189 4.01 -47.10 -21.23
C SER A 189 3.72 -47.86 -19.95
N VAL A 190 4.45 -48.96 -19.75
CA VAL A 190 4.40 -49.76 -18.52
C VAL A 190 5.60 -49.42 -17.64
N SER A 191 5.35 -49.27 -16.34
CA SER A 191 6.39 -49.11 -15.32
C SER A 191 6.07 -49.93 -14.09
N TYR A 192 7.09 -50.23 -13.29
CA TYR A 192 6.96 -51.02 -12.07
C TYR A 192 7.77 -50.39 -10.94
N ASN A 193 7.15 -50.17 -9.78
CA ASN A 193 7.80 -49.62 -8.59
C ASN A 193 7.30 -50.32 -7.32
N GLY A 194 8.23 -50.85 -6.52
CA GLY A 194 7.93 -51.57 -5.28
C GLY A 194 7.15 -52.87 -5.54
N VAL A 195 5.82 -52.80 -5.35
CA VAL A 195 4.86 -53.89 -5.58
C VAL A 195 3.75 -53.49 -6.57
N THR A 196 3.87 -52.35 -7.25
CA THR A 196 2.82 -51.80 -8.11
C THR A 196 3.30 -51.66 -9.56
N ALA A 197 2.58 -52.29 -10.48
CA ALA A 197 2.69 -52.03 -11.92
C ALA A 197 1.76 -50.89 -12.32
N SER A 198 2.21 -50.03 -13.22
CA SER A 198 1.46 -48.89 -13.74
C SER A 198 1.49 -48.88 -15.27
N PHE A 199 0.33 -48.68 -15.89
CA PHE A 199 0.16 -48.46 -17.32
C PHE A 199 -0.32 -47.02 -17.52
N LYS A 200 0.46 -46.21 -18.24
CA LYS A 200 0.12 -44.83 -18.60
C LYS A 200 -0.22 -44.76 -20.09
N PRO A 201 -1.48 -44.52 -20.48
CA PRO A 201 -1.86 -44.33 -21.89
C PRO A 201 -1.05 -43.19 -22.55
N ILE A 202 -0.62 -43.36 -23.80
CA ILE A 202 0.08 -42.31 -24.58
C ILE A 202 -0.90 -41.25 -25.07
N SER A 203 -2.13 -41.67 -25.36
CA SER A 203 -3.24 -40.79 -25.70
C SER A 203 -4.36 -40.97 -24.68
N GLN A 204 -5.21 -39.97 -24.58
CA GLN A 204 -6.34 -40.00 -23.69
C GLN A 204 -7.33 -41.11 -24.07
N LEU A 205 -7.87 -41.79 -23.06
CA LEU A 205 -8.90 -42.80 -23.25
C LEU A 205 -10.18 -42.15 -23.79
N ALA A 206 -10.84 -42.81 -24.73
CA ALA A 206 -12.16 -42.42 -25.20
C ALA A 206 -13.19 -42.37 -24.06
N ALA A 207 -14.12 -41.40 -24.10
CA ALA A 207 -15.17 -41.23 -23.11
C ALA A 207 -16.26 -42.31 -23.20
N ASN A 208 -16.97 -42.56 -22.09
CA ASN A 208 -18.05 -43.55 -21.98
C ASN A 208 -17.69 -44.93 -22.58
N THR A 209 -16.43 -45.33 -22.46
CA THR A 209 -15.88 -46.51 -23.13
C THR A 209 -15.43 -47.51 -22.07
N VAL A 210 -15.78 -48.77 -22.28
CA VAL A 210 -15.34 -49.88 -21.43
C VAL A 210 -13.95 -50.33 -21.87
N TYR A 211 -13.01 -50.30 -20.94
CA TYR A 211 -11.66 -50.83 -21.11
C TYR A 211 -11.47 -52.10 -20.28
N THR A 212 -10.70 -53.02 -20.82
CA THR A 212 -10.25 -54.23 -20.13
C THR A 212 -8.76 -54.15 -19.91
N ALA A 213 -8.34 -54.21 -18.66
CA ALA A 213 -6.94 -54.30 -18.28
C ALA A 213 -6.61 -55.74 -17.88
N THR A 214 -5.40 -56.19 -18.20
CA THR A 214 -4.95 -57.56 -17.96
C THR A 214 -3.51 -57.56 -17.50
N ILE A 215 -3.26 -58.19 -16.35
CA ILE A 215 -1.94 -58.72 -16.02
C ILE A 215 -1.92 -60.18 -16.46
N THR A 216 -1.04 -60.54 -17.39
CA THR A 216 -0.95 -61.92 -17.89
C THR A 216 -0.23 -62.82 -16.90
N ASN A 217 -0.47 -64.13 -16.99
CA ASN A 217 0.21 -65.14 -16.20
C ASN A 217 1.70 -65.32 -16.55
N SER A 218 2.24 -64.52 -17.47
CA SER A 218 3.68 -64.49 -17.75
C SER A 218 4.46 -63.62 -16.76
N ALA A 219 3.78 -62.77 -15.97
CA ALA A 219 4.38 -62.01 -14.88
C ALA A 219 4.85 -62.95 -13.75
N LYS A 220 6.11 -62.79 -13.31
CA LYS A 220 6.75 -63.67 -12.33
C LYS A 220 7.23 -62.92 -11.10
N ASN A 221 7.25 -63.61 -9.96
CA ASN A 221 7.98 -63.14 -8.79
C ASN A 221 9.50 -63.27 -8.99
N LYS A 222 10.30 -62.71 -8.08
CA LYS A 222 11.78 -62.80 -8.14
C LYS A 222 12.35 -64.23 -8.10
N ALA A 223 11.58 -65.21 -7.65
CA ALA A 223 11.96 -66.63 -7.64
C ALA A 223 11.61 -67.36 -8.96
N GLY A 224 11.03 -66.65 -9.93
CA GLY A 224 10.63 -67.17 -11.24
C GLY A 224 9.27 -67.89 -11.25
N THR A 225 8.49 -67.82 -10.17
CA THR A 225 7.13 -68.37 -10.10
C THR A 225 6.17 -67.40 -10.80
N ALA A 226 5.47 -67.91 -11.81
CA ALA A 226 4.43 -67.18 -12.55
C ALA A 226 3.14 -67.02 -11.74
N MET A 227 2.31 -66.04 -12.11
CA MET A 227 0.93 -65.97 -11.60
C MET A 227 0.14 -67.21 -12.05
N ALA A 228 -0.81 -67.66 -11.22
CA ALA A 228 -1.60 -68.87 -11.50
C ALA A 228 -2.50 -68.72 -12.75
N ALA A 229 -3.02 -67.51 -13.01
CA ALA A 229 -3.85 -67.19 -14.16
C ALA A 229 -3.72 -65.69 -14.49
N ASN A 230 -4.22 -65.30 -15.66
CA ASN A 230 -4.34 -63.88 -16.01
C ASN A 230 -5.28 -63.20 -14.99
N HIS A 231 -4.87 -62.04 -14.49
CA HIS A 231 -5.75 -61.18 -13.72
C HIS A 231 -6.38 -60.15 -14.66
N VAL A 232 -7.69 -60.22 -14.82
CA VAL A 232 -8.46 -59.38 -15.76
C VAL A 232 -9.46 -58.56 -14.98
N TRP A 233 -9.51 -57.25 -15.25
CA TRP A 233 -10.53 -56.36 -14.71
C TRP A 233 -10.97 -55.37 -15.77
N THR A 234 -12.18 -54.84 -15.60
CA THR A 234 -12.73 -53.84 -16.50
C THR A 234 -12.98 -52.53 -15.78
N PHE A 235 -13.03 -51.43 -16.52
CA PHE A 235 -13.46 -50.13 -16.03
C PHE A 235 -14.09 -49.33 -17.16
N THR A 236 -14.99 -48.41 -16.82
CA THR A 236 -15.69 -47.55 -17.78
C THR A 236 -15.27 -46.11 -17.56
N THR A 237 -14.75 -45.48 -18.60
CA THR A 237 -14.42 -44.05 -18.57
C THR A 237 -15.67 -43.19 -18.46
N GLY A 238 -15.53 -42.02 -17.82
CA GLY A 238 -16.62 -41.06 -17.70
C GLY A 238 -16.96 -40.31 -19.00
N THR A 239 -17.91 -39.39 -18.91
CA THR A 239 -18.22 -38.43 -19.98
C THR A 239 -17.09 -37.41 -20.13
N THR A 240 -16.98 -36.78 -21.30
CA THR A 240 -16.23 -35.53 -21.42
C THR A 240 -16.99 -34.42 -20.72
N VAL A 241 -16.35 -33.75 -19.77
CA VAL A 241 -16.87 -32.50 -19.20
C VAL A 241 -16.07 -31.36 -19.80
N ALA A 242 -16.71 -30.56 -20.66
CA ALA A 242 -16.07 -29.40 -21.25
C ALA A 242 -15.92 -28.29 -20.19
N PRO A 243 -14.76 -27.63 -20.11
CA PRO A 243 -14.60 -26.44 -19.29
C PRO A 243 -15.50 -25.30 -19.81
N THR A 244 -15.95 -24.46 -18.87
CA THR A 244 -16.74 -23.25 -19.16
C THR A 244 -16.15 -22.07 -18.41
N VAL A 245 -16.30 -20.85 -18.95
CA VAL A 245 -16.01 -19.62 -18.21
C VAL A 245 -17.19 -19.32 -17.30
N THR A 246 -16.95 -19.21 -16.00
CA THR A 246 -17.97 -18.98 -14.96
C THR A 246 -18.15 -17.50 -14.63
N SER A 247 -17.10 -16.70 -14.77
CA SER A 247 -17.15 -15.24 -14.62
C SER A 247 -15.95 -14.57 -15.26
N THR A 248 -16.10 -13.28 -15.57
CA THR A 248 -15.02 -12.42 -16.08
C THR A 248 -14.89 -11.16 -15.25
N ASP A 249 -13.69 -10.60 -15.22
CA ASP A 249 -13.41 -9.28 -14.66
C ASP A 249 -12.51 -8.49 -15.63
N PRO A 250 -13.01 -7.43 -16.30
CA PRO A 250 -14.35 -6.87 -16.18
C PRO A 250 -15.47 -7.83 -16.58
N ALA A 251 -16.64 -7.65 -15.96
CA ALA A 251 -17.86 -8.33 -16.37
C ALA A 251 -18.22 -7.93 -17.83
N ASP A 252 -18.95 -8.80 -18.52
CA ASP A 252 -19.42 -8.50 -19.88
C ASP A 252 -20.27 -7.22 -19.93
N ASN A 253 -19.99 -6.38 -20.93
CA ASN A 253 -20.53 -5.04 -21.14
C ASN A 253 -20.23 -4.03 -20.02
N ALA A 254 -19.24 -4.28 -19.15
CA ALA A 254 -18.85 -3.31 -18.13
C ALA A 254 -18.39 -1.98 -18.75
N THR A 255 -18.87 -0.87 -18.21
CA THR A 255 -18.47 0.50 -18.60
C THR A 255 -17.66 1.17 -17.49
N GLY A 256 -16.82 2.15 -17.83
CA GLY A 256 -16.04 2.87 -16.82
C GLY A 256 -14.86 2.07 -16.30
N VAL A 257 -14.40 1.07 -17.05
CA VAL A 257 -13.26 0.24 -16.67
C VAL A 257 -11.98 1.09 -16.65
N PHE A 258 -11.16 0.92 -15.61
CA PHE A 258 -9.87 1.60 -15.53
C PHE A 258 -8.93 1.14 -16.65
N ILE A 259 -8.14 2.08 -17.19
CA ILE A 259 -7.25 1.82 -18.32
C ILE A 259 -6.09 0.87 -18.02
N ASN A 260 -5.75 0.65 -16.75
CA ASN A 260 -4.70 -0.28 -16.30
C ASN A 260 -5.27 -1.63 -15.82
N LYS A 261 -6.51 -1.95 -16.19
CA LYS A 261 -7.20 -3.15 -15.71
C LYS A 261 -6.51 -4.43 -16.21
N VAL A 262 -6.26 -5.35 -15.28
CA VAL A 262 -5.95 -6.75 -15.59
C VAL A 262 -7.25 -7.47 -15.91
N ILE A 263 -7.31 -8.12 -17.06
CA ILE A 263 -8.50 -8.77 -17.59
C ILE A 263 -8.47 -10.24 -17.15
N GLN A 264 -9.52 -10.75 -16.51
CA GLN A 264 -9.55 -12.07 -15.91
C GLN A 264 -10.74 -12.89 -16.39
N ALA A 265 -10.55 -14.21 -16.48
CA ALA A 265 -11.58 -15.20 -16.73
C ALA A 265 -11.42 -16.37 -15.74
N ASN A 266 -12.50 -16.72 -15.05
CA ASN A 266 -12.56 -17.87 -14.15
C ASN A 266 -13.20 -19.06 -14.86
N PHE A 267 -12.58 -20.24 -14.75
CA PHE A 267 -13.08 -21.48 -15.34
C PHE A 267 -13.85 -22.33 -14.32
N SER A 268 -14.75 -23.19 -14.80
CA SER A 268 -15.52 -24.14 -13.98
C SER A 268 -14.69 -25.29 -13.41
N MET A 269 -13.45 -25.45 -13.88
CA MET A 269 -12.50 -26.46 -13.42
C MET A 269 -11.06 -26.02 -13.70
N PRO A 270 -10.05 -26.67 -13.09
CA PRO A 270 -8.66 -26.48 -13.47
C PRO A 270 -8.41 -26.79 -14.96
N MET A 271 -7.63 -25.94 -15.60
CA MET A 271 -7.22 -26.01 -17.00
C MET A 271 -5.79 -26.55 -17.13
N ASP A 272 -5.44 -27.05 -18.31
CA ASP A 272 -4.04 -27.31 -18.66
C ASP A 272 -3.32 -25.98 -18.87
N ALA A 273 -2.43 -25.64 -17.94
CA ALA A 273 -1.69 -24.39 -17.92
C ALA A 273 -0.90 -24.12 -19.22
N ALA A 274 -0.44 -25.17 -19.92
CA ALA A 274 0.29 -24.99 -21.18
C ALA A 274 -0.63 -24.44 -22.31
N THR A 275 -1.94 -24.70 -22.20
CA THR A 275 -2.95 -24.28 -23.18
C THR A 275 -3.60 -22.92 -22.86
N VAL A 276 -3.23 -22.29 -21.74
CA VAL A 276 -3.67 -20.95 -21.35
C VAL A 276 -2.53 -19.97 -21.63
N ASN A 277 -2.51 -19.36 -22.80
CA ASN A 277 -1.42 -18.49 -23.23
C ASN A 277 -1.91 -17.36 -24.17
N ASN A 278 -0.98 -16.54 -24.67
CA ASN A 278 -1.31 -15.38 -25.53
C ASN A 278 -1.99 -15.74 -26.86
N ALA A 279 -1.92 -17.00 -27.31
CA ALA A 279 -2.64 -17.44 -28.50
C ALA A 279 -4.10 -17.82 -28.21
N THR A 280 -4.42 -18.12 -26.94
CA THR A 280 -5.75 -18.61 -26.55
C THR A 280 -6.53 -17.65 -25.67
N PHE A 281 -5.88 -16.67 -25.03
CA PHE A 281 -6.51 -15.54 -24.34
C PHE A 281 -6.03 -14.24 -24.98
N MET A 282 -6.91 -13.65 -25.79
CA MET A 282 -6.63 -12.48 -26.61
C MET A 282 -7.45 -11.28 -26.15
N LEU A 283 -6.91 -10.07 -26.35
CA LEU A 283 -7.62 -8.81 -26.16
C LEU A 283 -7.50 -7.97 -27.43
N LYS A 284 -8.61 -7.42 -27.92
CA LYS A 284 -8.66 -6.58 -29.12
C LYS A 284 -9.43 -5.29 -28.87
N GLN A 285 -9.08 -4.24 -29.59
CA GLN A 285 -9.88 -3.02 -29.75
C GLN A 285 -10.34 -2.96 -31.22
N GLY A 286 -11.60 -3.30 -31.48
CA GLY A 286 -12.06 -3.54 -32.85
C GLY A 286 -11.23 -4.65 -33.53
N ALA A 287 -10.59 -4.34 -34.65
CA ALA A 287 -9.71 -5.28 -35.35
C ALA A 287 -8.27 -5.34 -34.79
N ASN A 288 -7.86 -4.39 -33.95
CA ASN A 288 -6.48 -4.24 -33.51
C ASN A 288 -6.20 -5.09 -32.26
N PRO A 289 -5.21 -6.01 -32.28
CA PRO A 289 -4.82 -6.75 -31.08
C PRO A 289 -4.09 -5.85 -30.07
N ILE A 290 -4.39 -6.04 -28.79
CA ILE A 290 -3.67 -5.42 -27.67
C ILE A 290 -2.61 -6.41 -27.20
N THR A 291 -1.37 -5.95 -27.06
CA THR A 291 -0.27 -6.77 -26.54
C THR A 291 -0.35 -6.86 -25.01
N GLY A 292 0.04 -8.02 -24.47
CA GLY A 292 0.01 -8.26 -23.03
C GLY A 292 0.60 -9.61 -22.65
N THR A 293 0.58 -9.92 -21.37
CA THR A 293 1.04 -11.18 -20.81
C THR A 293 -0.12 -11.95 -20.19
N VAL A 294 -0.22 -13.24 -20.54
CA VAL A 294 -1.18 -14.17 -19.93
C VAL A 294 -0.51 -14.95 -18.81
N THR A 295 -1.16 -14.99 -17.66
CA THR A 295 -0.82 -15.86 -16.53
C THR A 295 -2.01 -16.73 -16.13
N TYR A 296 -1.75 -17.87 -15.50
CA TYR A 296 -2.77 -18.81 -15.06
C TYR A 296 -2.47 -19.31 -13.65
N ASN A 297 -3.45 -19.21 -12.74
CA ASN A 297 -3.33 -19.69 -11.36
C ASN A 297 -4.65 -20.31 -10.89
N GLY A 298 -4.59 -21.55 -10.40
CA GLY A 298 -5.76 -22.27 -9.90
C GLY A 298 -6.76 -22.57 -11.01
N THR A 299 -7.80 -21.74 -11.13
CA THR A 299 -8.85 -21.77 -12.15
C THR A 299 -9.01 -20.42 -12.87
N THR A 300 -8.09 -19.48 -12.67
CA THR A 300 -8.19 -18.11 -13.18
C THR A 300 -7.08 -17.84 -14.19
N ALA A 301 -7.46 -17.40 -15.40
CA ALA A 301 -6.55 -16.82 -16.37
C ALA A 301 -6.60 -15.30 -16.28
N SER A 302 -5.43 -14.66 -16.38
CA SER A 302 -5.27 -13.21 -16.28
C SER A 302 -4.43 -12.68 -17.44
N PHE A 303 -4.99 -11.75 -18.21
CA PHE A 303 -4.32 -11.00 -19.27
C PHE A 303 -3.96 -9.60 -18.75
N THR A 304 -2.67 -9.28 -18.73
CA THR A 304 -2.16 -7.97 -18.32
C THR A 304 -1.71 -7.20 -19.57
N PRO A 305 -2.42 -6.13 -19.97
CA PRO A 305 -1.98 -5.28 -21.09
C PRO A 305 -0.57 -4.73 -20.84
N SER A 306 0.28 -4.71 -21.88
CA SER A 306 1.65 -4.20 -21.77
C SER A 306 1.72 -2.68 -21.67
N VAL A 307 0.64 -2.00 -22.06
CA VAL A 307 0.43 -0.56 -21.96
C VAL A 307 -0.99 -0.30 -21.46
N ASN A 308 -1.21 0.84 -20.83
CA ASN A 308 -2.57 1.26 -20.47
C ASN A 308 -3.47 1.32 -21.72
N LEU A 309 -4.68 0.83 -21.57
CA LEU A 309 -5.72 0.89 -22.58
C LEU A 309 -6.09 2.36 -22.89
N ALA A 310 -6.50 2.64 -24.12
CA ALA A 310 -7.05 3.94 -24.49
C ALA A 310 -8.36 4.23 -23.72
N LEU A 311 -8.58 5.51 -23.37
CA LEU A 311 -9.80 6.01 -22.73
C LEU A 311 -10.99 5.97 -23.69
N GLY A 312 -12.19 5.69 -23.17
CA GLY A 312 -13.43 5.57 -23.95
C GLY A 312 -13.42 4.45 -25.00
N GLY A 313 -12.45 3.52 -24.93
CA GLY A 313 -12.28 2.44 -25.89
C GLY A 313 -13.12 1.23 -25.50
N THR A 314 -13.79 0.62 -26.48
CA THR A 314 -14.44 -0.69 -26.34
C THR A 314 -13.47 -1.79 -26.74
N TYR A 315 -13.30 -2.76 -25.85
CA TYR A 315 -12.40 -3.90 -26.00
C TYR A 315 -13.19 -5.20 -25.98
N THR A 316 -12.72 -6.16 -26.77
CA THR A 316 -13.24 -7.53 -26.80
C THR A 316 -12.14 -8.46 -26.32
N ALA A 317 -12.42 -9.22 -25.27
CA ALA A 317 -11.57 -10.30 -24.81
C ALA A 317 -12.14 -11.63 -25.28
N THR A 318 -11.25 -12.54 -25.72
CA THR A 318 -11.62 -13.83 -26.30
C THR A 318 -10.80 -14.94 -25.63
N ILE A 319 -11.48 -15.96 -25.09
CA ILE A 319 -10.90 -17.26 -24.78
C ILE A 319 -11.27 -18.23 -25.90
N THR A 320 -10.28 -18.73 -26.63
CA THR A 320 -10.51 -19.64 -27.77
C THR A 320 -10.76 -21.08 -27.31
N THR A 321 -11.24 -21.93 -28.22
CA THR A 321 -11.32 -23.39 -28.00
C THR A 321 -9.94 -24.07 -27.95
N GLY A 322 -8.84 -23.33 -28.14
CA GLY A 322 -7.49 -23.83 -27.93
C GLY A 322 -7.17 -24.12 -26.45
N THR A 323 -7.89 -23.49 -25.53
CA THR A 323 -7.73 -23.72 -24.08
C THR A 323 -8.46 -25.00 -23.65
N LYS A 324 -7.76 -25.90 -22.96
CA LYS A 324 -8.22 -27.26 -22.64
C LYS A 324 -8.08 -27.57 -21.15
N ASN A 325 -8.89 -28.50 -20.65
CA ASN A 325 -8.68 -29.07 -19.32
C ASN A 325 -7.49 -30.09 -19.34
N PRO A 326 -6.99 -30.57 -18.18
CA PRO A 326 -5.92 -31.58 -18.12
C PRO A 326 -6.25 -32.93 -18.78
N SER A 327 -7.52 -33.13 -19.15
CA SER A 327 -8.01 -34.25 -19.96
C SER A 327 -8.29 -33.79 -21.40
N GLY A 328 -7.47 -32.88 -21.95
CA GLY A 328 -7.45 -32.50 -23.37
C GLY A 328 -8.75 -31.94 -23.95
N THR A 329 -9.79 -31.74 -23.15
CA THR A 329 -11.12 -31.35 -23.61
C THR A 329 -11.18 -29.82 -23.71
N PRO A 330 -11.44 -29.26 -24.89
CA PRO A 330 -11.48 -27.80 -25.09
C PRO A 330 -12.76 -27.20 -24.53
N LEU A 331 -12.81 -25.85 -24.44
CA LEU A 331 -14.09 -25.15 -24.34
C LEU A 331 -15.00 -25.58 -25.51
N ALA A 332 -16.30 -25.67 -25.25
CA ALA A 332 -17.28 -26.06 -26.28
C ALA A 332 -17.37 -25.04 -27.43
N ASN A 333 -17.28 -23.76 -27.10
CA ASN A 333 -17.23 -22.63 -28.02
C ASN A 333 -16.18 -21.62 -27.52
N GLU A 334 -15.75 -20.72 -28.39
CA GLU A 334 -15.01 -19.54 -27.94
C GLU A 334 -15.89 -18.72 -26.99
N TYR A 335 -15.27 -18.15 -25.96
CA TYR A 335 -15.93 -17.28 -25.01
C TYR A 335 -15.46 -15.84 -25.25
N GLU A 336 -16.36 -15.00 -25.74
CA GLU A 336 -16.10 -13.59 -25.98
C GLU A 336 -16.91 -12.73 -25.02
N TRP A 337 -16.29 -11.66 -24.53
CA TRP A 337 -16.98 -10.63 -23.78
C TRP A 337 -16.37 -9.26 -24.09
N THR A 338 -17.17 -8.22 -23.88
CA THR A 338 -16.76 -6.86 -24.16
C THR A 338 -16.74 -6.01 -22.90
N PHE A 339 -15.93 -4.96 -22.90
CA PHE A 339 -15.96 -3.91 -21.88
C PHE A 339 -15.51 -2.58 -22.47
N THR A 340 -15.92 -1.48 -21.85
CA THR A 340 -15.57 -0.12 -22.29
C THR A 340 -14.83 0.61 -21.17
N THR A 341 -13.64 1.12 -21.49
CA THR A 341 -12.86 1.96 -20.56
C THR A 341 -13.56 3.29 -20.33
N GLY A 342 -13.32 3.91 -19.17
CA GLY A 342 -13.96 5.19 -18.83
C GLY A 342 -13.68 6.31 -19.84
N ASN A 343 -14.66 7.19 -20.04
CA ASN A 343 -14.50 8.42 -20.82
C ASN A 343 -13.58 9.43 -20.12
N VAL A 344 -12.95 10.29 -20.91
CA VAL A 344 -12.22 11.47 -20.41
C VAL A 344 -13.24 12.45 -19.82
N VAL A 345 -13.38 12.50 -18.50
CA VAL A 345 -14.10 13.59 -17.82
C VAL A 345 -13.07 14.51 -17.21
N ALA A 346 -12.93 15.70 -17.78
CA ALA A 346 -12.05 16.72 -17.23
C ALA A 346 -12.60 17.18 -15.86
N PRO A 347 -11.74 17.39 -14.86
CA PRO A 347 -12.14 18.02 -13.62
C PRO A 347 -12.62 19.45 -13.87
N ILE A 348 -13.55 19.92 -13.05
CA ILE A 348 -14.10 21.27 -13.07
C ILE A 348 -13.95 21.86 -11.67
N VAL A 349 -13.58 23.14 -11.57
CA VAL A 349 -13.64 23.90 -10.32
C VAL A 349 -15.07 24.36 -10.09
N ASN A 350 -15.73 23.83 -9.07
CA ASN A 350 -17.12 24.17 -8.70
C ASN A 350 -17.22 25.52 -8.00
N SER A 351 -16.23 25.84 -7.15
CA SER A 351 -16.24 27.05 -6.33
C SER A 351 -14.84 27.44 -5.89
N THR A 352 -14.65 28.73 -5.60
CA THR A 352 -13.43 29.26 -4.99
C THR A 352 -13.76 30.08 -3.75
N ASP A 353 -12.83 30.10 -2.79
CA ASP A 353 -12.84 31.05 -1.68
C ASP A 353 -11.46 31.71 -1.58
N PRO A 354 -11.32 33.02 -1.81
CA PRO A 354 -12.40 33.96 -2.15
C PRO A 354 -13.10 33.64 -3.48
N ALA A 355 -14.39 34.00 -3.55
CA ALA A 355 -15.14 33.96 -4.79
C ALA A 355 -14.50 34.88 -5.84
N ASN A 356 -14.69 34.57 -7.13
CA ASN A 356 -14.17 35.42 -8.20
C ASN A 356 -14.71 36.86 -8.08
N ASN A 357 -13.81 37.84 -8.16
CA ASN A 357 -14.03 39.27 -7.96
C ASN A 357 -14.49 39.68 -6.56
N ALA A 358 -14.29 38.84 -5.53
CA ALA A 358 -14.55 39.24 -4.15
C ALA A 358 -13.71 40.47 -3.76
N THR A 359 -14.30 41.40 -3.01
CA THR A 359 -13.65 42.59 -2.44
C THR A 359 -13.65 42.52 -0.92
N GLY A 360 -12.77 43.26 -0.24
CA GLY A 360 -12.76 43.27 1.23
C GLY A 360 -12.20 41.99 1.84
N VAL A 361 -11.41 41.22 1.10
CA VAL A 361 -10.84 39.96 1.57
C VAL A 361 -9.78 40.24 2.63
N THR A 362 -9.82 39.53 3.76
CA THR A 362 -8.82 39.72 4.82
C THR A 362 -7.41 39.41 4.32
N VAL A 363 -6.42 40.17 4.78
CA VAL A 363 -5.02 40.03 4.29
C VAL A 363 -4.36 38.69 4.66
N ASN A 364 -4.90 37.97 5.65
CA ASN A 364 -4.43 36.66 6.09
C ASN A 364 -5.23 35.49 5.47
N LYS A 365 -5.97 35.73 4.39
CA LYS A 365 -6.88 34.75 3.80
C LYS A 365 -6.14 33.58 3.16
N THR A 366 -6.52 32.36 3.52
CA THR A 366 -6.19 31.15 2.75
C THR A 366 -7.07 31.08 1.50
N ILE A 367 -6.45 30.84 0.36
CA ILE A 367 -7.13 30.79 -0.93
C ILE A 367 -7.45 29.32 -1.24
N SER A 368 -8.63 29.02 -1.76
CA SER A 368 -9.06 27.65 -2.03
C SER A 368 -9.91 27.51 -3.28
N ALA A 369 -9.90 26.30 -3.84
CA ALA A 369 -10.73 25.88 -4.95
C ALA A 369 -11.22 24.44 -4.74
N THR A 370 -12.51 24.22 -4.93
CA THR A 370 -13.15 22.91 -4.77
C THR A 370 -13.50 22.33 -6.13
N PHE A 371 -13.08 21.11 -6.40
CA PHE A 371 -13.32 20.39 -7.65
C PHE A 371 -14.60 19.54 -7.59
N ASN A 372 -15.18 19.24 -8.75
CA ASN A 372 -16.33 18.35 -8.88
C ASN A 372 -16.00 16.85 -8.65
N MET A 373 -14.72 16.50 -8.56
CA MET A 373 -14.24 15.14 -8.38
C MET A 373 -12.91 15.11 -7.64
N ALA A 374 -12.46 13.92 -7.24
CA ALA A 374 -11.15 13.74 -6.63
C ALA A 374 -10.02 13.98 -7.63
N MET A 375 -9.02 14.75 -7.20
CA MET A 375 -7.80 15.06 -7.93
C MET A 375 -6.65 14.14 -7.52
N ASP A 376 -5.65 13.99 -8.40
CA ASP A 376 -4.35 13.43 -8.04
C ASP A 376 -3.58 14.47 -7.21
N ALA A 377 -3.44 14.19 -5.92
CA ALA A 377 -2.80 15.08 -4.95
C ALA A 377 -1.36 15.46 -5.34
N LEU A 378 -0.63 14.61 -6.06
CA LEU A 378 0.76 14.91 -6.49
C LEU A 378 0.81 16.00 -7.56
N THR A 379 -0.28 16.15 -8.32
CA THR A 379 -0.39 17.16 -9.37
C THR A 379 -0.91 18.50 -8.87
N ILE A 380 -1.33 18.59 -7.61
CA ILE A 380 -1.74 19.85 -6.95
C ILE A 380 -0.58 20.34 -6.09
N ASN A 381 0.21 21.28 -6.62
CA ASN A 381 1.42 21.78 -5.98
C ASN A 381 1.69 23.25 -6.36
N SER A 382 2.81 23.82 -5.91
CA SER A 382 3.17 25.24 -6.13
C SER A 382 3.40 25.64 -7.59
N THR A 383 3.51 24.67 -8.51
CA THR A 383 3.58 24.95 -9.96
C THR A 383 2.21 24.96 -10.62
N THR A 384 1.24 24.23 -10.05
CA THR A 384 -0.10 24.09 -10.64
C THR A 384 -1.17 24.91 -9.94
N PHE A 385 -0.96 25.35 -8.70
CA PHE A 385 -1.80 26.33 -8.00
C PHE A 385 -0.94 27.52 -7.57
N THR A 386 -1.08 28.65 -8.27
CA THR A 386 -0.28 29.85 -8.06
C THR A 386 -1.14 31.04 -7.67
N LEU A 387 -0.54 31.99 -6.94
CA LEU A 387 -1.12 33.29 -6.60
C LEU A 387 -0.18 34.41 -7.06
N LYS A 388 -0.70 35.44 -7.73
CA LYS A 388 0.05 36.60 -8.23
C LYS A 388 -0.57 37.92 -7.82
N GLN A 389 0.27 38.93 -7.64
CA GLN A 389 -0.11 40.34 -7.58
C GLN A 389 0.45 41.03 -8.83
N GLY A 390 -0.41 41.38 -9.79
CA GLY A 390 0.06 41.76 -11.12
C GLY A 390 0.91 40.65 -11.74
N THR A 391 2.18 40.94 -12.01
CA THR A 391 3.15 39.96 -12.56
C THR A 391 3.96 39.22 -11.49
N THR A 392 3.89 39.66 -10.23
CA THR A 392 4.73 39.14 -9.13
C THR A 392 4.10 37.90 -8.52
N ASN A 393 4.86 36.80 -8.41
CA ASN A 393 4.43 35.60 -7.70
C ASN A 393 4.42 35.82 -6.18
N ILE A 394 3.36 35.37 -5.53
CA ILE A 394 3.25 35.34 -4.07
C ILE A 394 3.69 33.96 -3.59
N ALA A 395 4.55 33.92 -2.58
CA ALA A 395 4.97 32.67 -1.96
C ALA A 395 3.86 32.11 -1.06
N GLY A 396 3.65 30.79 -1.11
CA GLY A 396 2.64 30.11 -0.31
C GLY A 396 2.80 28.60 -0.34
N LEU A 397 2.18 27.95 0.64
CA LEU A 397 2.11 26.50 0.72
C LEU A 397 0.84 26.00 0.04
N VAL A 398 0.98 25.06 -0.89
CA VAL A 398 -0.16 24.38 -1.52
C VAL A 398 -0.43 23.07 -0.79
N SER A 399 -1.70 22.80 -0.48
CA SER A 399 -2.14 21.52 0.05
C SER A 399 -3.46 21.08 -0.57
N TYR A 400 -3.75 19.78 -0.54
CA TYR A 400 -4.96 19.20 -1.12
C TYR A 400 -5.56 18.18 -0.16
N SER A 401 -6.87 18.29 0.10
CA SER A 401 -7.62 17.36 0.96
C SER A 401 -9.05 17.21 0.46
N GLY A 402 -9.55 15.96 0.43
CA GLY A 402 -10.86 15.63 -0.12
C GLY A 402 -10.94 15.98 -1.61
N SER A 403 -11.70 17.02 -1.95
CA SER A 403 -11.83 17.62 -3.28
C SER A 403 -11.39 19.08 -3.33
N THR A 404 -10.68 19.58 -2.31
CA THR A 404 -10.33 21.00 -2.18
C THR A 404 -8.82 21.20 -2.19
N ALA A 405 -8.35 22.02 -3.13
CA ALA A 405 -7.00 22.57 -3.11
C ALA A 405 -6.97 23.87 -2.32
N THR A 406 -5.91 24.09 -1.54
CA THR A 406 -5.68 25.32 -0.77
C THR A 406 -4.29 25.86 -1.05
N PHE A 407 -4.18 27.19 -1.08
CA PHE A 407 -2.96 27.96 -1.15
C PHE A 407 -2.92 28.87 0.07
N ASN A 408 -1.97 28.66 0.96
CA ASN A 408 -1.77 29.46 2.16
C ASN A 408 -0.55 30.38 1.97
N PRO A 409 -0.72 31.70 1.77
CA PRO A 409 0.40 32.64 1.64
C PRO A 409 1.35 32.55 2.84
N THR A 410 2.67 32.61 2.61
CA THR A 410 3.67 32.55 3.70
C THR A 410 3.75 33.85 4.52
N SER A 411 3.15 34.93 4.01
CA SER A 411 3.04 36.23 4.66
C SER A 411 1.68 36.84 4.35
N ASN A 412 1.23 37.78 5.18
CA ASN A 412 -0.01 38.52 4.92
C ASN A 412 0.07 39.21 3.55
N LEU A 413 -1.02 39.14 2.81
CA LEU A 413 -1.21 39.85 1.55
C LEU A 413 -1.21 41.37 1.80
N SER A 414 -0.79 42.14 0.81
CA SER A 414 -0.91 43.60 0.84
C SER A 414 -2.39 43.99 0.86
N SER A 415 -2.74 45.00 1.66
CA SER A 415 -4.09 45.57 1.71
C SER A 415 -4.42 46.34 0.42
N GLY A 416 -5.72 46.47 0.11
CA GLY A 416 -6.25 47.20 -1.05
C GLY A 416 -5.73 46.68 -2.41
N SER A 417 -5.18 45.47 -2.45
CA SER A 417 -4.46 44.93 -3.60
C SER A 417 -5.25 43.82 -4.27
N THR A 418 -5.26 43.81 -5.59
CA THR A 418 -5.86 42.74 -6.39
C THR A 418 -4.87 41.60 -6.61
N TYR A 419 -5.30 40.39 -6.29
CA TYR A 419 -4.57 39.15 -6.50
C TYR A 419 -5.29 38.28 -7.53
N THR A 420 -4.50 37.56 -8.33
CA THR A 420 -4.98 36.58 -9.31
C THR A 420 -4.48 35.20 -8.91
N ALA A 421 -5.40 34.29 -8.67
CA ALA A 421 -5.12 32.89 -8.44
C ALA A 421 -5.32 32.09 -9.73
N THR A 422 -4.52 31.06 -9.92
CA THR A 422 -4.57 30.21 -11.12
C THR A 422 -4.36 28.76 -10.74
N ILE A 423 -5.25 27.88 -11.21
CA ILE A 423 -5.02 26.44 -11.25
C ILE A 423 -4.81 26.02 -12.70
N THR A 424 -3.63 25.51 -13.01
CA THR A 424 -3.23 25.23 -14.40
C THR A 424 -3.73 23.87 -14.90
N THR A 425 -3.68 23.65 -16.21
CA THR A 425 -3.90 22.32 -16.82
C THR A 425 -2.89 21.24 -16.38
N GLY A 426 -1.87 21.58 -15.59
CA GLY A 426 -1.00 20.60 -14.94
C GLY A 426 -1.70 19.80 -13.84
N ALA A 427 -2.79 20.33 -13.25
CA ALA A 427 -3.60 19.65 -12.25
C ALA A 427 -4.52 18.60 -12.90
N LYS A 428 -4.42 17.35 -12.42
CA LYS A 428 -5.10 16.18 -13.02
C LYS A 428 -6.00 15.46 -12.02
N ASN A 429 -7.03 14.80 -12.52
CA ASN A 429 -7.82 13.87 -11.72
C ASN A 429 -7.06 12.56 -11.46
N THR A 430 -7.60 11.67 -10.61
CA THR A 430 -6.97 10.38 -10.27
C THR A 430 -6.80 9.42 -11.45
N THR A 431 -7.43 9.71 -12.59
CA THR A 431 -7.26 8.96 -13.86
C THR A 431 -6.21 9.59 -14.79
N GLY A 432 -5.56 10.68 -14.37
CA GLY A 432 -4.54 11.39 -15.15
C GLY A 432 -5.09 12.43 -16.14
N THR A 433 -6.40 12.71 -16.12
CA THR A 433 -7.03 13.70 -17.01
C THR A 433 -6.85 15.13 -16.45
N PRO A 434 -6.28 16.08 -17.21
CA PRO A 434 -6.09 17.46 -16.75
C PRO A 434 -7.38 18.30 -16.80
N LEU A 435 -7.38 19.44 -16.11
CA LEU A 435 -8.34 20.53 -16.37
C LEU A 435 -8.38 20.86 -17.87
N ALA A 436 -9.56 21.21 -18.38
CA ALA A 436 -9.73 21.55 -19.81
C ALA A 436 -8.98 22.84 -20.19
N ASN A 437 -8.95 23.83 -19.28
CA ASN A 437 -8.22 25.09 -19.39
C ASN A 437 -7.71 25.50 -18.02
N ASP A 438 -6.75 26.42 -17.97
CA ASP A 438 -6.36 27.08 -16.72
C ASP A 438 -7.59 27.75 -16.09
N TYR A 439 -7.83 27.49 -14.82
CA TYR A 439 -8.87 28.15 -14.05
C TYR A 439 -8.30 29.38 -13.35
N VAL A 440 -8.69 30.57 -13.79
CA VAL A 440 -8.17 31.85 -13.31
C VAL A 440 -9.29 32.62 -12.62
N TRP A 441 -9.01 33.15 -11.42
CA TRP A 441 -9.91 34.05 -10.73
C TRP A 441 -9.14 35.12 -9.97
N SER A 442 -9.79 36.25 -9.69
CA SER A 442 -9.21 37.36 -8.96
C SER A 442 -10.00 37.70 -7.70
N PHE A 443 -9.35 38.34 -6.74
CA PHE A 443 -9.98 38.95 -5.57
C PHE A 443 -9.17 40.17 -5.11
N THR A 444 -9.80 41.07 -4.38
CA THR A 444 -9.16 42.28 -3.84
C THR A 444 -9.22 42.26 -2.32
N THR A 445 -8.06 42.44 -1.69
CA THR A 445 -7.96 42.50 -0.23
C THR A 445 -8.62 43.75 0.32
N GLN A 446 -9.01 43.71 1.59
CA GLN A 446 -9.54 44.87 2.31
C GLN A 446 -8.55 46.03 2.27
N ASN A 447 -9.06 47.25 2.17
CA ASN A 447 -8.27 48.45 2.34
C ASN A 447 -7.63 48.47 3.75
N PRO A 448 -6.47 49.13 3.91
CA PRO A 448 -5.87 49.30 5.22
C PRO A 448 -6.84 50.03 6.14
N ALA A 449 -7.19 49.39 7.26
CA ALA A 449 -8.04 50.01 8.27
C ALA A 449 -7.22 51.05 9.03
N GLY A 450 -7.73 52.29 9.11
CA GLY A 450 -7.16 53.30 9.99
C GLY A 450 -7.44 52.98 11.48
N PRO A 451 -6.77 53.67 12.42
CA PRO A 451 -7.05 53.54 13.84
C PRO A 451 -8.48 53.97 14.20
N GLY A 452 -8.93 53.60 15.41
CA GLY A 452 -10.17 54.13 15.95
C GLY A 452 -10.18 55.67 15.95
N VAL A 453 -11.35 56.26 15.70
CA VAL A 453 -11.52 57.73 15.65
C VAL A 453 -11.20 58.34 17.02
N VAL A 454 -10.35 59.37 17.05
CA VAL A 454 -10.09 60.15 18.26
C VAL A 454 -11.32 61.03 18.54
N ASN A 455 -12.06 60.72 19.60
CA ASN A 455 -13.28 61.45 19.94
C ASN A 455 -12.95 62.74 20.72
N LEU A 456 -13.22 63.89 20.11
CA LEU A 456 -12.96 65.21 20.70
C LEU A 456 -14.05 65.64 21.71
N LYS A 457 -15.23 65.00 21.72
CA LYS A 457 -16.33 65.34 22.63
C LYS A 457 -16.54 66.85 22.76
N SER A 458 -16.51 67.43 23.97
CA SER A 458 -16.79 68.85 24.18
C SER A 458 -15.70 69.80 23.68
N VAL A 459 -14.50 69.33 23.29
CA VAL A 459 -13.49 70.18 22.62
C VAL A 459 -13.70 70.27 21.10
N GLU A 460 -14.60 69.46 20.51
CA GLU A 460 -14.86 69.45 19.06
C GLU A 460 -15.24 70.83 18.46
N PRO A 461 -16.03 71.70 19.12
CA PRO A 461 -16.40 73.00 18.56
C PRO A 461 -15.23 73.99 18.45
N PHE A 462 -14.11 73.74 19.12
CA PHE A 462 -13.00 74.67 19.23
C PHE A 462 -11.99 74.50 18.10
N GLY A 463 -11.69 75.60 17.41
CA GLY A 463 -10.58 75.70 16.45
C GLY A 463 -9.26 75.97 17.16
N ILE A 464 -9.32 76.63 18.32
CA ILE A 464 -8.19 76.84 19.22
C ILE A 464 -8.65 76.50 20.64
N MET A 465 -7.88 75.67 21.36
CA MET A 465 -8.02 75.47 22.80
C MET A 465 -6.64 75.57 23.45
N ALA A 466 -6.45 76.47 24.41
CA ALA A 466 -5.15 76.70 25.04
C ALA A 466 -5.22 76.65 26.59
N GLY A 467 -4.08 76.35 27.21
CA GLY A 467 -3.94 76.33 28.67
C GLY A 467 -3.59 77.71 29.25
N VAL A 468 -2.69 78.44 28.59
CA VAL A 468 -2.06 79.66 29.13
C VAL A 468 -2.42 80.93 28.38
N GLY A 469 -2.45 80.89 27.05
CA GLY A 469 -2.68 82.09 26.24
C GLY A 469 -3.00 81.80 24.77
N VAL A 470 -3.69 82.73 24.14
CA VAL A 470 -3.92 82.73 22.69
C VAL A 470 -3.53 84.11 22.17
N SER A 471 -2.52 84.21 21.31
CA SER A 471 -2.09 85.51 20.79
C SER A 471 -2.11 85.55 19.27
N ASN A 472 -2.51 86.69 18.73
CA ASN A 472 -2.31 87.06 17.34
C ASN A 472 -1.35 88.26 17.28
N ASN A 473 -0.08 88.00 16.94
CA ASN A 473 0.99 88.98 17.09
C ASN A 473 0.93 90.08 16.01
N ALA A 474 0.50 89.74 14.80
CA ALA A 474 0.35 90.67 13.68
C ALA A 474 -0.70 90.18 12.66
N GLY A 475 -1.11 91.07 11.76
CA GLY A 475 -1.96 90.73 10.61
C GLY A 475 -3.39 90.28 10.93
N PHE A 476 -4.16 90.06 9.87
CA PHE A 476 -5.56 89.63 9.95
C PHE A 476 -5.67 88.11 9.96
N SER A 477 -5.48 87.51 11.13
CA SER A 477 -5.72 86.07 11.29
C SER A 477 -7.21 85.78 11.42
N ILE A 478 -7.67 84.66 10.85
CA ILE A 478 -9.08 84.29 10.76
C ILE A 478 -9.28 82.87 11.30
N ILE A 479 -10.22 82.70 12.22
CA ILE A 479 -10.72 81.40 12.65
C ILE A 479 -12.16 81.27 12.15
N ASN A 480 -12.44 80.30 11.27
CA ASN A 480 -13.74 80.13 10.61
C ASN A 480 -14.56 78.99 11.21
N ASP A 481 -15.82 79.31 11.56
CA ASP A 481 -16.88 78.37 11.97
C ASP A 481 -16.55 77.51 13.21
N MET A 482 -15.71 78.07 14.09
CA MET A 482 -15.23 77.42 15.31
C MET A 482 -14.94 78.42 16.42
N ASP A 483 -14.97 77.94 17.66
CA ASP A 483 -14.71 78.74 18.86
C ASP A 483 -13.21 78.80 19.21
N VAL A 484 -12.83 79.80 20.01
CA VAL A 484 -11.52 79.93 20.64
C VAL A 484 -11.71 79.83 22.15
N GLY A 485 -11.07 78.85 22.77
CA GLY A 485 -11.18 78.58 24.21
C GLY A 485 -9.85 78.70 24.93
N ILE A 486 -9.88 79.22 26.16
CA ILE A 486 -8.73 79.23 27.05
C ILE A 486 -9.12 78.78 28.46
N SER A 487 -8.46 77.72 28.95
CA SER A 487 -8.66 77.22 30.30
C SER A 487 -7.46 76.41 30.81
N PRO A 488 -6.98 76.66 32.04
CA PRO A 488 -7.53 77.58 33.06
C PRO A 488 -7.19 79.07 32.84
N GLY A 489 -6.51 79.41 31.74
CA GLY A 489 -6.18 80.80 31.41
C GLY A 489 -7.41 81.72 31.29
N ILE A 490 -7.13 83.02 31.40
CA ILE A 490 -8.13 84.09 31.53
C ILE A 490 -8.21 84.96 30.27
N ARG A 491 -9.25 85.78 30.16
CA ARG A 491 -9.59 86.60 28.99
C ARG A 491 -8.46 87.54 28.58
N SER A 492 -7.76 88.12 29.56
CA SER A 492 -6.62 89.02 29.32
C SER A 492 -5.40 88.33 28.71
N SER A 493 -5.31 86.99 28.79
CA SER A 493 -4.29 86.19 28.10
C SER A 493 -4.63 85.91 26.64
N VAL A 494 -5.79 86.39 26.15
CA VAL A 494 -6.14 86.34 24.74
C VAL A 494 -5.90 87.71 24.11
N THR A 495 -4.88 87.82 23.27
CA THR A 495 -4.39 89.10 22.73
C THR A 495 -4.40 89.12 21.20
N GLY A 496 -4.54 90.31 20.61
CA GLY A 496 -4.50 90.47 19.15
C GLY A 496 -5.80 90.11 18.41
N PHE A 497 -6.93 90.05 19.13
CA PHE A 497 -8.28 89.87 18.59
C PHE A 497 -9.17 91.07 18.98
N PRO A 498 -9.15 92.20 18.24
CA PRO A 498 -8.58 92.44 16.90
C PRO A 498 -7.05 92.70 16.84
N PRO A 499 -6.39 92.62 15.66
CA PRO A 499 -6.95 92.45 14.31
C PRO A 499 -7.36 91.03 13.90
N GLY A 500 -7.04 90.01 14.70
CA GLY A 500 -7.54 88.67 14.49
C GLY A 500 -9.06 88.61 14.68
N ILE A 501 -9.73 87.74 13.93
CA ILE A 501 -11.19 87.57 13.98
C ILE A 501 -11.59 86.11 14.12
N VAL A 502 -12.73 85.90 14.78
CA VAL A 502 -13.43 84.62 14.84
C VAL A 502 -14.74 84.80 14.08
N VAL A 503 -14.93 84.05 13.00
CA VAL A 503 -16.10 84.11 12.13
C VAL A 503 -17.04 82.96 12.51
N ASN A 504 -18.32 83.27 12.77
CA ASN A 504 -19.33 82.29 13.18
C ASN A 504 -18.94 81.44 14.40
N GLY A 505 -18.16 82.03 15.30
CA GLY A 505 -17.74 81.46 16.59
C GLY A 505 -17.51 82.57 17.61
N ALA A 506 -17.09 82.18 18.81
CA ALA A 506 -16.82 83.10 19.90
C ALA A 506 -15.48 82.81 20.57
N ILE A 507 -15.01 83.79 21.35
CA ILE A 507 -13.87 83.62 22.24
C ILE A 507 -14.41 83.43 23.65
N TYR A 508 -14.00 82.34 24.31
CA TYR A 508 -14.38 82.00 25.67
C TYR A 508 -13.14 81.83 26.56
N ALA A 509 -13.20 82.38 27.76
CA ALA A 509 -12.16 82.29 28.78
C ALA A 509 -12.73 81.84 30.13
N SER A 510 -11.84 81.37 31.02
CA SER A 510 -12.25 80.77 32.29
C SER A 510 -12.85 81.76 33.28
N ASP A 511 -12.60 83.06 33.12
CA ASP A 511 -13.15 84.16 33.92
C ASP A 511 -14.36 84.86 33.27
N ASP A 512 -14.85 84.36 32.13
CA ASP A 512 -16.05 84.92 31.50
C ASP A 512 -17.30 84.61 32.33
N ALA A 513 -18.08 85.65 32.63
CA ALA A 513 -19.35 85.51 33.35
C ALA A 513 -20.51 85.04 32.46
N ASN A 514 -20.40 85.22 31.14
CA ASN A 514 -21.42 84.88 30.16
C ASN A 514 -20.81 84.08 28.99
N PRO A 515 -21.48 83.01 28.50
CA PRO A 515 -22.72 82.46 29.03
C PRO A 515 -22.53 81.81 30.41
N PRO A 516 -23.58 81.75 31.27
CA PRO A 516 -23.48 81.09 32.56
C PRO A 516 -23.00 79.63 32.42
N GLY A 517 -22.00 79.25 33.21
CA GLY A 517 -21.41 77.89 33.18
C GLY A 517 -20.30 77.69 32.13
N ILE A 518 -19.87 78.74 31.43
CA ILE A 518 -18.80 78.64 30.43
C ILE A 518 -17.48 78.11 31.02
N ALA A 519 -17.08 78.54 32.21
CA ALA A 519 -15.87 78.06 32.87
C ALA A 519 -15.88 76.54 33.11
N ALA A 520 -17.02 75.98 33.52
CA ALA A 520 -17.19 74.53 33.69
C ALA A 520 -17.15 73.81 32.34
N THR A 521 -17.75 74.41 31.30
CA THR A 521 -17.72 73.89 29.92
C THR A 521 -16.29 73.84 29.38
N LEU A 522 -15.50 74.90 29.58
CA LEU A 522 -14.11 74.94 29.17
C LEU A 522 -13.23 73.95 29.96
N THR A 523 -13.52 73.77 31.25
CA THR A 523 -12.85 72.75 32.08
C THR A 523 -13.14 71.35 31.54
N GLN A 524 -14.39 71.05 31.19
CA GLN A 524 -14.76 69.77 30.57
C GLN A 524 -14.10 69.60 29.19
N ALA A 525 -14.03 70.66 28.37
CA ALA A 525 -13.33 70.63 27.08
C ALA A 525 -11.83 70.35 27.26
N LYS A 526 -11.18 70.87 28.31
CA LYS A 526 -9.79 70.53 28.64
C LYS A 526 -9.62 69.07 29.07
N GLN A 527 -10.57 68.53 29.82
CA GLN A 527 -10.55 67.12 30.19
C GLN A 527 -10.73 66.24 28.95
N ASP A 528 -11.69 66.55 28.09
CA ASP A 528 -11.92 65.80 26.85
C ASP A 528 -10.75 65.91 25.87
N LEU A 529 -10.06 67.06 25.83
CA LEU A 529 -8.79 67.22 25.11
C LEU A 529 -7.70 66.30 25.69
N THR A 530 -7.65 66.14 27.01
CA THR A 530 -6.72 65.22 27.66
C THR A 530 -7.02 63.77 27.32
N ASP A 531 -8.29 63.38 27.35
CA ASP A 531 -8.73 62.05 26.94
C ASP A 531 -8.35 61.78 25.47
N ALA A 532 -8.60 62.74 24.57
CA ALA A 532 -8.25 62.65 23.16
C ALA A 532 -6.74 62.52 22.93
N TYR A 533 -5.94 63.33 23.64
CA TYR A 533 -4.47 63.27 23.60
C TYR A 533 -3.97 61.89 24.03
N LEU A 534 -4.42 61.38 25.18
CA LEU A 534 -3.99 60.09 25.72
C LEU A 534 -4.45 58.92 24.85
N PHE A 535 -5.65 58.99 24.28
CA PHE A 535 -6.12 58.00 23.31
C PHE A 535 -5.23 57.95 22.07
N ALA A 536 -4.90 59.11 21.49
CA ALA A 536 -4.04 59.19 20.32
C ALA A 536 -2.62 58.69 20.63
N GLU A 537 -2.04 59.08 21.77
CA GLU A 537 -0.70 58.66 22.24
C GLU A 537 -0.62 57.14 22.50
N GLY A 538 -1.70 56.56 23.04
CA GLY A 538 -1.80 55.16 23.43
C GLY A 538 -2.35 54.22 22.35
N ALA A 539 -2.71 54.72 21.17
CA ALA A 539 -3.26 53.90 20.09
C ALA A 539 -2.23 52.87 19.56
N THR A 540 -2.66 51.62 19.40
CA THR A 540 -1.79 50.49 18.98
C THR A 540 -2.37 49.62 17.86
N THR A 541 -3.60 49.88 17.43
CA THR A 541 -4.27 49.12 16.37
C THR A 541 -4.81 50.07 15.29
N PRO A 542 -4.41 49.92 14.01
CA PRO A 542 -3.42 48.95 13.50
C PRO A 542 -2.02 49.17 14.10
N ALA A 543 -1.14 48.18 14.00
CA ALA A 543 0.22 48.27 14.55
C ALA A 543 0.93 49.55 14.05
N PRO A 544 1.53 50.38 14.94
CA PRO A 544 2.17 51.62 14.52
C PRO A 544 3.34 51.41 13.57
N ALA A 545 3.35 52.14 12.45
CA ALA A 545 4.49 52.25 11.56
C ALA A 545 5.49 53.28 12.11
N ILE A 546 6.77 52.96 12.13
CA ILE A 546 7.81 53.88 12.61
C ILE A 546 8.16 54.89 11.52
N VAL A 547 8.13 56.18 11.87
CA VAL A 547 8.58 57.30 11.03
C VAL A 547 9.53 58.18 11.80
N SER A 548 10.52 58.78 11.15
CA SER A 548 11.53 59.62 11.81
C SER A 548 12.07 60.70 10.89
N GLY A 549 12.52 61.80 11.50
CA GLY A 549 13.09 62.92 10.76
C GLY A 549 12.06 63.61 9.88
N ASP A 550 12.36 63.74 8.59
CA ASP A 550 11.53 64.41 7.60
C ASP A 550 10.72 63.39 6.77
N ILE A 551 9.39 63.54 6.79
CA ILE A 551 8.45 62.71 6.00
C ILE A 551 7.89 63.44 4.78
N GLY A 552 8.39 64.65 4.47
CA GLY A 552 8.06 65.35 3.24
C GLY A 552 8.38 64.52 2.00
N GLY A 553 7.48 64.51 1.02
CA GLY A 553 7.59 63.72 -0.21
C GLY A 553 7.08 62.28 -0.10
N THR A 554 6.60 61.84 1.06
CA THR A 554 6.03 60.50 1.25
C THR A 554 4.53 60.48 0.98
N THR A 555 4.00 59.29 0.66
CA THR A 555 2.55 59.01 0.62
C THR A 555 2.22 57.97 1.68
N LEU A 556 1.31 58.30 2.59
CA LEU A 556 0.97 57.48 3.75
C LEU A 556 -0.49 57.03 3.68
N ALA A 557 -0.71 55.72 3.73
CA ALA A 557 -2.03 55.10 3.83
C ALA A 557 -2.64 55.30 5.24
N PRO A 558 -3.93 55.00 5.47
CA PRO A 558 -4.56 55.11 6.78
C PRO A 558 -3.84 54.25 7.83
N GLY A 559 -3.59 54.77 9.02
CA GLY A 559 -2.79 54.06 10.02
C GLY A 559 -2.29 54.90 11.19
N ILE A 560 -1.49 54.26 12.05
CA ILE A 560 -0.78 54.92 13.16
C ILE A 560 0.69 55.08 12.77
N TYR A 561 1.22 56.29 12.89
CA TYR A 561 2.60 56.63 12.55
C TYR A 561 3.31 57.17 13.78
N LYS A 562 4.34 56.46 14.26
CA LYS A 562 5.04 56.78 15.51
C LYS A 562 6.44 57.29 15.23
N SER A 563 6.76 58.45 15.79
CA SER A 563 8.09 59.02 15.83
C SER A 563 8.60 59.13 17.25
N THR A 564 9.81 58.64 17.50
CA THR A 564 10.49 58.74 18.81
C THR A 564 11.28 60.04 18.97
N SER A 565 11.29 60.89 17.94
CA SER A 565 12.01 62.17 17.89
C SER A 565 11.08 63.28 17.41
N THR A 566 11.65 64.45 17.11
CA THR A 566 10.97 65.47 16.31
C THR A 566 10.61 64.89 14.95
N LEU A 567 9.42 65.26 14.44
CA LEU A 567 8.93 64.90 13.11
C LEU A 567 8.77 66.18 12.27
N LEU A 568 9.27 66.13 11.04
CA LEU A 568 9.32 67.26 10.12
C LEU A 568 8.54 66.95 8.83
N ILE A 569 7.96 67.99 8.23
CA ILE A 569 7.52 68.00 6.83
C ILE A 569 8.24 69.17 6.17
N GLN A 570 9.33 68.91 5.45
CA GLN A 570 10.22 69.95 4.94
C GLN A 570 10.65 69.75 3.50
N SER A 571 11.22 68.60 3.14
CA SER A 571 11.85 68.38 1.82
C SER A 571 10.85 68.18 0.67
N GLY A 572 9.56 68.11 0.98
CA GLY A 572 8.46 67.96 0.04
C GLY A 572 7.11 67.98 0.76
N ASP A 573 6.03 67.80 0.02
CA ASP A 573 4.68 67.68 0.58
C ASP A 573 4.40 66.27 1.06
N LEU A 574 3.72 66.14 2.19
CA LEU A 574 3.21 64.85 2.67
C LEU A 574 1.86 64.58 2.02
N THR A 575 1.69 63.41 1.40
CA THR A 575 0.38 62.98 0.88
C THR A 575 -0.25 61.95 1.81
N LEU A 576 -1.48 62.19 2.23
CA LEU A 576 -2.31 61.22 2.94
C LEU A 576 -3.36 60.68 1.96
N ASP A 577 -3.26 59.39 1.66
CA ASP A 577 -4.13 58.73 0.67
C ASP A 577 -5.08 57.76 1.36
N ALA A 578 -6.38 58.06 1.29
CA ALA A 578 -7.41 57.22 1.87
C ALA A 578 -7.71 55.94 1.07
N GLN A 579 -7.12 55.77 -0.11
CA GLN A 579 -7.31 54.60 -0.97
C GLN A 579 -8.78 54.28 -1.28
N GLY A 580 -9.61 55.31 -1.37
CA GLY A 580 -11.04 55.21 -1.65
C GLY A 580 -11.95 55.12 -0.41
N ASP A 581 -11.40 55.07 0.82
CA ASP A 581 -12.20 55.06 2.05
C ASP A 581 -12.35 56.47 2.65
N PRO A 582 -13.48 57.18 2.46
CA PRO A 582 -13.66 58.51 3.03
C PRO A 582 -13.64 58.54 4.57
N ASN A 583 -13.80 57.39 5.23
CA ASN A 583 -13.74 57.26 6.69
C ASN A 583 -12.35 56.85 7.19
N ALA A 584 -11.36 56.77 6.31
CA ALA A 584 -9.97 56.53 6.68
C ALA A 584 -9.48 57.53 7.74
N THR A 585 -8.71 57.03 8.69
CA THR A 585 -8.15 57.79 9.81
C THR A 585 -6.63 57.69 9.86
N TRP A 586 -6.00 58.73 10.42
CA TRP A 586 -4.57 58.79 10.67
C TRP A 586 -4.31 59.28 12.09
N ILE A 587 -3.41 58.62 12.81
CA ILE A 587 -2.86 59.10 14.08
C ILE A 587 -1.35 59.19 13.95
N PHE A 588 -0.81 60.39 14.08
CA PHE A 588 0.63 60.63 14.22
C PHE A 588 0.97 60.77 15.70
N GLN A 589 1.82 59.89 16.22
CA GLN A 589 2.33 59.90 17.59
C GLN A 589 3.78 60.41 17.58
N VAL A 590 4.00 61.66 17.94
CA VAL A 590 5.31 62.31 17.89
C VAL A 590 5.80 62.51 19.32
N ALA A 591 6.88 61.84 19.72
CA ALA A 591 7.38 61.90 21.09
C ALA A 591 7.92 63.28 21.49
N SER A 592 8.33 64.11 20.52
CA SER A 592 8.85 65.46 20.74
C SER A 592 8.07 66.49 19.92
N GLY A 593 8.75 67.39 19.22
CA GLY A 593 8.12 68.45 18.44
C GLY A 593 7.66 67.99 17.06
N PHE A 594 6.63 68.64 16.53
CA PHE A 594 6.21 68.50 15.13
C PHE A 594 6.44 69.83 14.41
N THR A 595 6.96 69.80 13.18
CA THR A 595 7.16 71.04 12.42
C THR A 595 6.90 70.85 10.93
N THR A 596 6.03 71.68 10.36
CA THR A 596 6.03 71.91 8.91
C THR A 596 6.96 73.06 8.59
N VAL A 597 7.68 72.99 7.48
CA VAL A 597 8.60 74.04 7.03
C VAL A 597 8.20 74.45 5.63
N GLY A 598 7.83 75.72 5.45
CA GLY A 598 7.49 76.27 4.14
C GLY A 598 8.68 76.38 3.19
N GLY A 599 8.41 76.48 1.89
CA GLY A 599 9.43 76.61 0.85
C GLY A 599 9.24 75.58 -0.27
N ALA A 600 10.16 74.62 -0.38
CA ALA A 600 10.11 73.55 -1.37
C ALA A 600 9.09 72.43 -1.05
N GLY A 601 8.39 72.52 0.08
CA GLY A 601 7.44 71.53 0.59
C GLY A 601 6.72 72.03 1.84
N GLY A 602 6.34 71.11 2.72
CA GLY A 602 5.74 71.42 4.02
C GLY A 602 4.21 71.37 4.07
N ASN A 603 3.54 71.13 2.94
CA ASN A 603 2.09 70.97 2.92
C ASN A 603 1.67 69.54 3.26
N VAL A 604 0.44 69.40 3.72
CA VAL A 604 -0.25 68.11 3.83
C VAL A 604 -1.35 68.05 2.76
N ILE A 605 -1.21 67.11 1.84
CA ILE A 605 -2.11 66.89 0.71
C ILE A 605 -3.03 65.71 1.02
N LEU A 606 -4.33 65.86 0.78
CA LEU A 606 -5.33 64.81 0.96
C LEU A 606 -5.72 64.23 -0.40
N THR A 607 -5.68 62.90 -0.51
CA THR A 607 -6.07 62.16 -1.73
C THR A 607 -6.92 60.94 -1.38
N GLY A 608 -7.51 60.29 -2.39
CA GLY A 608 -8.29 59.06 -2.22
C GLY A 608 -9.57 59.20 -1.40
N GLY A 609 -10.02 60.43 -1.09
CA GLY A 609 -11.17 60.69 -0.20
C GLY A 609 -10.80 61.06 1.24
N ALA A 610 -9.51 61.23 1.56
CA ALA A 610 -9.06 61.63 2.90
C ALA A 610 -9.70 62.96 3.34
N GLN A 611 -10.07 63.05 4.61
CA GLN A 611 -10.70 64.23 5.21
C GLN A 611 -9.89 64.71 6.41
N ALA A 612 -9.72 66.04 6.53
CA ALA A 612 -8.98 66.67 7.63
C ALA A 612 -9.50 66.27 9.01
N LYS A 613 -10.82 66.13 9.16
CA LYS A 613 -11.46 65.75 10.44
C LYS A 613 -11.05 64.37 10.97
N ASN A 614 -10.47 63.51 10.13
CA ASN A 614 -10.04 62.15 10.49
C ASN A 614 -8.53 62.03 10.75
N ILE A 615 -7.79 63.15 10.74
CA ILE A 615 -6.33 63.17 10.89
C ILE A 615 -5.97 63.83 12.23
N PHE A 616 -5.19 63.11 13.04
CA PHE A 616 -4.81 63.55 14.38
C PHE A 616 -3.30 63.52 14.57
N TRP A 617 -2.77 64.61 15.11
CA TRP A 617 -1.33 64.81 15.35
C TRP A 617 -1.09 65.00 16.84
N GLN A 618 -0.74 63.93 17.53
CA GLN A 618 -0.36 63.97 18.93
C GLN A 618 1.13 64.29 19.04
N THR A 619 1.48 65.35 19.78
CA THR A 619 2.87 65.81 19.92
C THR A 619 3.26 65.94 21.39
N GLY A 620 4.31 65.24 21.80
CA GLY A 620 4.84 65.21 23.16
C GLY A 620 5.46 66.52 23.64
N SER A 621 5.71 67.46 22.73
CA SER A 621 6.03 68.85 23.08
C SER A 621 5.18 69.85 22.28
N SER A 622 5.82 70.66 21.44
CA SER A 622 5.19 71.76 20.70
C SER A 622 5.04 71.41 19.22
N ALA A 623 4.06 72.02 18.56
CA ALA A 623 3.95 72.00 17.10
C ALA A 623 4.23 73.38 16.50
N THR A 624 4.90 73.40 15.35
CA THR A 624 5.13 74.62 14.56
C THR A 624 4.57 74.39 13.16
N ILE A 625 3.61 75.22 12.74
CA ILE A 625 3.10 75.23 11.38
C ILE A 625 3.82 76.32 10.62
N GLY A 626 4.74 75.93 9.75
CA GLY A 626 5.68 76.80 9.05
C GLY A 626 5.03 77.77 8.07
N ASP A 627 5.79 78.80 7.70
CA ASP A 627 5.32 79.90 6.86
C ASP A 627 4.66 79.42 5.57
N PHE A 628 3.51 79.98 5.23
CA PHE A 628 2.76 79.68 4.00
C PHE A 628 2.46 78.20 3.72
N THR A 629 2.49 77.34 4.74
CA THR A 629 2.10 75.93 4.58
C THR A 629 0.59 75.73 4.68
N VAL A 630 0.07 74.70 3.99
CA VAL A 630 -1.30 74.21 4.15
C VAL A 630 -1.28 72.93 4.97
N PHE A 631 -1.79 73.04 6.20
CA PHE A 631 -1.87 71.95 7.15
C PHE A 631 -3.26 71.30 7.18
N GLN A 632 -3.32 70.00 7.45
CA GLN A 632 -4.56 69.21 7.51
C GLN A 632 -4.60 68.40 8.81
N GLY A 633 -5.68 68.56 9.58
CA GLY A 633 -5.95 67.73 10.76
C GLY A 633 -5.99 68.47 12.09
N THR A 634 -6.26 67.72 13.15
CA THR A 634 -6.33 68.21 14.52
C THR A 634 -4.99 67.97 15.22
N ILE A 635 -4.35 69.03 15.71
CA ILE A 635 -3.14 68.93 16.54
C ILE A 635 -3.55 68.85 18.01
N LEU A 636 -2.98 67.86 18.70
CA LEU A 636 -3.09 67.62 20.13
C LEU A 636 -1.68 67.79 20.73
N ALA A 637 -1.30 69.03 21.04
CA ALA A 637 0.04 69.35 21.52
C ALA A 637 0.13 69.40 23.05
N LEU A 638 1.21 68.89 23.62
CA LEU A 638 1.42 68.95 25.07
C LEU A 638 1.73 70.37 25.54
N THR A 639 2.64 71.08 24.85
CA THR A 639 3.20 72.34 25.36
C THR A 639 2.70 73.59 24.63
N SER A 640 2.86 73.71 23.31
CA SER A 640 2.40 74.91 22.59
C SER A 640 2.23 74.67 21.10
N ILE A 641 1.49 75.55 20.42
CA ILE A 641 1.39 75.57 18.96
C ILE A 641 1.75 76.96 18.46
N ALA A 642 2.65 77.05 17.49
CA ALA A 642 2.94 78.28 16.75
C ALA A 642 2.50 78.12 15.29
N MET A 643 1.71 79.06 14.79
CA MET A 643 1.43 79.20 13.35
C MET A 643 2.23 80.38 12.81
N ASN A 644 3.19 80.07 11.94
CA ASN A 644 4.07 81.04 11.31
C ASN A 644 3.35 81.78 10.16
N SER A 645 3.97 82.79 9.57
CA SER A 645 3.31 83.80 8.75
C SER A 645 2.59 83.17 7.55
N GLY A 646 1.33 83.51 7.36
CA GLY A 646 0.53 83.07 6.21
C GLY A 646 0.15 81.57 6.21
N ALA A 647 0.45 80.82 7.27
CA ALA A 647 0.05 79.42 7.37
C ALA A 647 -1.48 79.26 7.42
N THR A 648 -1.99 78.26 6.69
CA THR A 648 -3.40 77.86 6.67
C THR A 648 -3.55 76.47 7.24
N ALA A 649 -4.54 76.25 8.09
CA ALA A 649 -4.89 74.94 8.61
C ALA A 649 -6.38 74.64 8.39
N ASN A 650 -6.70 73.49 7.79
CA ASN A 650 -8.05 72.94 7.88
C ASN A 650 -8.02 71.90 9.00
N GLY A 651 -8.50 72.27 10.17
CA GLY A 651 -8.10 71.57 11.38
C GLY A 651 -8.37 72.33 12.67
N ARG A 652 -7.72 71.85 13.73
CA ARG A 652 -7.82 72.42 15.08
C ARG A 652 -6.44 72.50 15.74
N MET A 653 -6.21 73.56 16.51
CA MET A 653 -4.98 73.83 17.24
C MET A 653 -5.24 73.70 18.75
N LEU A 654 -5.11 72.48 19.27
CA LEU A 654 -5.50 72.16 20.64
C LEU A 654 -4.25 71.87 21.49
N VAL A 655 -4.10 72.61 22.59
CA VAL A 655 -2.91 72.58 23.45
C VAL A 655 -3.28 72.22 24.88
N GLN A 656 -2.49 71.33 25.46
CA GLN A 656 -2.67 70.88 26.84
C GLN A 656 -2.26 71.94 27.85
N ASN A 657 -1.01 72.39 27.82
CA ASN A 657 -0.46 73.16 28.93
C ASN A 657 -0.16 74.63 28.61
N GLY A 658 0.24 74.96 27.39
CA GLY A 658 0.70 76.32 27.05
C GLY A 658 -0.19 77.05 26.07
N SER A 659 0.45 77.77 25.15
CA SER A 659 -0.21 78.79 24.32
C SER A 659 -0.32 78.40 22.86
N VAL A 660 -1.29 79.03 22.18
CA VAL A 660 -1.38 79.07 20.72
C VAL A 660 -0.97 80.47 20.24
N VAL A 661 0.02 80.55 19.36
CA VAL A 661 0.56 81.81 18.84
C VAL A 661 0.34 81.86 17.34
N LEU A 662 -0.45 82.82 16.88
CA LEU A 662 -0.59 83.19 15.47
C LEU A 662 0.34 84.36 15.20
N THR A 663 1.28 84.19 14.27
CA THR A 663 2.35 85.19 14.06
C THR A 663 1.93 86.31 13.13
N ASN A 664 1.31 85.97 11.98
CA ASN A 664 0.89 86.95 10.98
C ASN A 664 -0.07 86.33 9.93
N THR A 665 -1.30 86.82 9.86
CA THR A 665 -2.26 86.50 8.78
C THR A 665 -2.53 84.98 8.63
N ASN A 666 -2.80 84.30 9.74
CA ASN A 666 -3.08 82.86 9.76
C ASN A 666 -4.55 82.54 9.51
N ILE A 667 -4.84 81.42 8.84
CA ILE A 667 -6.21 80.97 8.60
C ILE A 667 -6.41 79.60 9.24
N ILE A 668 -7.46 79.45 10.05
CA ILE A 668 -7.90 78.17 10.61
C ILE A 668 -9.34 77.93 10.18
N ASN A 669 -9.55 76.90 9.36
CA ASN A 669 -10.86 76.49 8.85
C ASN A 669 -11.34 75.24 9.56
N LYS A 670 -12.66 75.13 9.73
CA LYS A 670 -13.29 73.92 10.24
C LYS A 670 -12.98 72.73 9.31
N PRO A 671 -12.50 71.59 9.86
CA PRO A 671 -12.09 70.43 9.07
C PRO A 671 -13.24 69.53 8.58
#